data_AF-A0A815F0I4-F1
#
_entry.id   AF-A0A815F0I4-F1
#
_cell.length_a   1.000
_cell.length_b   1.000
_cell.length_c   1.000
_cell.angle_alpha   90.00
_cell.angle_beta   90.00
_cell.angle_gamma   90.00
#
_symmetry.space_group_name_H-M   'P 1'
#
loop_
_entity.id
_entity.type
_entity.pdbx_description
1 polymer ?
#
loop_
_entity_poly.entity_id
_entity_poly.type
_entity_poly.pdbx_seq_one_letter_code
_entity_poly.pdbx_strand_id
1 'polypeptide(L)'
;MKYCSGTCTKLFNIIKSSILFFRHHGFLIIRFLILFIFCLLLLYFSSIHYYSFYCTNRFQQSLIQANKRNLWNTINGVRNQFMPILMPVCDRPHYLKRVLDGLTRVDGINETVVIISQDCALSSITSTLSSISSHIRILILPHTPPYFSLPRYVDTNEYATSANVKFLLEFAFEYMLADGAILLESDLIPSVDFYRYHQWTYKKLLNINNSKILSIHSFNLYSTNLSDPYTLFSRGFDSWGWSTARTRWSWFKNQWTKYKNWDSIVSRRAKQDKWICLIPKLSRTRMIGLKGINVNVYKESEKKQFEENMYMSDKIIEYNEKQPNINDIINITKNTAKCGKASGCFTCRGCQNDFCNRHVVEHQQEIRKQLNDLTVDHDHFRQSLTEQTQQPQYYSYIKQIDEWGQESINKIHHAANDARQHIQNLINQHIAELNEDLSKITLELHKAREDDDFYEIHLKNWMEKLNKLKNDFAQAANISIRQEKSNIISFMPNILLSKSSKEIFEQSIGNIRIEDNGQVIVKDQFNGDATVRGNGEYVSGKHRFRFKIEVNGTNKWLFIGVACKNVPIREVSYCNKSSYGWCGGDRVLINGIYHSRFNGYNGDIETNDIVELLIDCDQQIIQLTNERTHSIYTLEVDTNKCQFPWQVNFNLYFAKDRVTILQV
;
A
#
# COMPACT_ATOMS: atom_id res chain seq x y z
N MET A 1 -19.12 -77.05 -38.29
CA MET A 1 -19.22 -75.58 -38.45
C MET A 1 -20.56 -75.01 -37.92
N LYS A 2 -20.86 -75.13 -36.62
CA LYS A 2 -22.04 -74.46 -36.00
C LYS A 2 -21.78 -73.82 -34.62
N TYR A 3 -20.53 -73.86 -34.12
CA TYR A 3 -20.16 -73.34 -32.79
C TYR A 3 -19.34 -72.03 -32.81
N CYS A 4 -18.91 -71.55 -33.99
CA CYS A 4 -18.15 -70.28 -34.10
C CYS A 4 -18.99 -69.05 -34.47
N SER A 5 -20.29 -69.20 -34.78
CA SER A 5 -21.13 -68.05 -35.15
C SER A 5 -21.72 -67.32 -33.93
N GLY A 6 -22.01 -68.03 -32.84
CA GLY A 6 -22.68 -67.44 -31.67
C GLY A 6 -21.79 -66.51 -30.82
N THR A 7 -20.51 -66.84 -30.66
CA THR A 7 -19.54 -66.08 -29.86
C THR A 7 -19.04 -64.83 -30.60
N CYS A 8 -18.79 -64.92 -31.90
CA CYS A 8 -18.37 -63.77 -32.72
C CYS A 8 -19.48 -62.70 -32.82
N THR A 9 -20.74 -63.13 -32.93
CA THR A 9 -21.91 -62.23 -32.98
C THR A 9 -22.16 -61.54 -31.64
N LYS A 10 -21.95 -62.23 -30.51
CA LYS A 10 -22.03 -61.62 -29.16
C LYS A 10 -20.93 -60.58 -28.94
N LEU A 11 -19.69 -60.88 -29.33
CA LEU A 11 -18.57 -59.94 -29.19
C LEU A 11 -18.77 -58.69 -30.07
N PHE A 12 -19.23 -58.88 -31.31
CA PHE A 12 -19.56 -57.77 -32.22
C PHE A 12 -20.69 -56.89 -31.68
N ASN A 13 -21.74 -57.47 -31.10
CA ASN A 13 -22.84 -56.72 -30.49
C ASN A 13 -22.42 -55.98 -29.21
N ILE A 14 -21.51 -56.54 -28.41
CA ILE A 14 -20.94 -55.86 -27.24
C ILE A 14 -20.08 -54.67 -27.67
N ILE A 15 -19.21 -54.85 -28.67
CA ILE A 15 -18.38 -53.76 -29.22
C ILE A 15 -19.26 -52.67 -29.85
N LYS A 16 -20.27 -53.06 -30.64
CA LYS A 16 -21.22 -52.13 -31.26
C LYS A 16 -22.04 -51.36 -30.21
N SER A 17 -22.50 -52.02 -29.15
CA SER A 17 -23.18 -51.41 -28.01
C SER A 17 -22.27 -50.44 -27.25
N SER A 18 -21.01 -50.82 -27.02
CA SER A 18 -20.01 -49.98 -26.35
C SER A 18 -19.66 -48.74 -27.17
N ILE A 19 -19.54 -48.86 -28.49
CA ILE A 19 -19.31 -47.74 -29.42
C ILE A 19 -20.54 -46.81 -29.49
N LEU A 20 -21.75 -47.36 -29.49
CA LEU A 20 -23.00 -46.58 -29.43
C LEU A 20 -23.14 -45.85 -28.09
N PHE A 21 -22.79 -46.49 -26.98
CA PHE A 21 -22.74 -45.87 -25.65
C PHE A 21 -21.71 -44.74 -25.59
N PHE A 22 -20.50 -44.94 -26.14
CA PHE A 22 -19.50 -43.89 -26.24
C PHE A 22 -19.91 -42.77 -27.21
N ARG A 23 -20.62 -43.06 -28.31
CA ARG A 23 -21.18 -42.04 -29.21
C ARG A 23 -22.31 -41.24 -28.55
N HIS A 24 -23.15 -41.86 -27.71
CA HIS A 24 -24.26 -41.17 -27.06
C HIS A 24 -23.87 -40.44 -25.77
N HIS A 25 -23.03 -41.06 -24.92
CA HIS A 25 -22.65 -40.52 -23.62
C HIS A 25 -21.24 -39.90 -23.60
N GLY A 26 -20.36 -40.23 -24.54
CA GLY A 26 -19.03 -39.63 -24.62
C GLY A 26 -19.08 -38.12 -24.87
N PHE A 27 -20.01 -37.65 -25.70
CA PHE A 27 -20.25 -36.21 -25.88
C PHE A 27 -20.75 -35.53 -24.60
N LEU A 28 -21.56 -36.21 -23.79
CA LEU A 28 -22.02 -35.71 -22.49
C LEU A 28 -20.87 -35.67 -21.48
N ILE A 29 -20.06 -36.72 -21.39
CA ILE A 29 -18.88 -36.77 -20.50
C ILE A 29 -17.87 -35.69 -20.88
N ILE A 30 -17.59 -35.50 -22.18
CA ILE A 30 -16.70 -34.43 -22.66
C ILE A 30 -17.28 -33.05 -22.33
N ARG A 31 -18.59 -32.82 -22.51
CA ARG A 31 -19.26 -31.57 -22.11
C ARG A 31 -19.17 -31.33 -20.60
N PHE A 32 -19.38 -32.36 -19.78
CA PHE A 32 -19.22 -32.28 -18.33
C PHE A 32 -17.77 -31.97 -17.93
N LEU A 33 -16.78 -32.61 -18.57
CA LEU A 33 -15.36 -32.32 -18.35
C LEU A 33 -15.00 -30.87 -18.74
N ILE A 34 -15.48 -30.39 -19.90
CA ILE A 34 -15.27 -29.01 -20.34
C ILE A 34 -15.92 -28.03 -19.36
N LEU A 35 -17.17 -28.27 -18.93
CA LEU A 35 -17.86 -27.44 -17.96
C LEU A 35 -17.14 -27.46 -16.60
N PHE A 36 -16.66 -28.62 -16.17
CA PHE A 36 -15.88 -28.77 -14.94
C PHE A 36 -14.57 -27.99 -15.00
N ILE A 37 -13.79 -28.12 -16.10
CA ILE A 37 -12.57 -27.34 -16.32
C ILE A 37 -12.88 -25.84 -16.36
N PHE A 38 -13.97 -25.43 -17.02
CA PHE A 38 -14.40 -24.04 -17.07
C PHE A 38 -14.76 -23.50 -15.68
N CYS A 39 -15.49 -24.26 -14.87
CA CYS A 39 -15.77 -23.92 -13.47
C CYS A 39 -14.50 -23.81 -12.64
N LEU A 40 -13.53 -24.73 -12.81
CA LEU A 40 -12.24 -24.65 -12.12
C LEU A 40 -11.44 -23.41 -12.52
N LEU A 41 -11.44 -23.06 -13.82
CA LEU A 41 -10.82 -21.84 -14.32
C LEU A 41 -11.50 -20.58 -13.75
N LEU A 42 -12.84 -20.54 -13.74
CA LEU A 42 -13.60 -19.43 -13.14
C LEU A 42 -13.30 -19.27 -11.65
N LEU A 43 -13.29 -20.36 -10.88
CA LEU A 43 -12.92 -20.35 -9.47
C LEU A 43 -11.48 -19.87 -9.28
N TYR A 44 -10.55 -20.31 -10.14
CA TYR A 44 -9.16 -19.88 -10.13
C TYR A 44 -9.02 -18.37 -10.37
N PHE A 45 -9.62 -17.83 -11.44
CA PHE A 45 -9.59 -16.40 -11.73
C PHE A 45 -10.27 -15.57 -10.64
N SER A 46 -11.41 -16.03 -10.12
CA SER A 46 -12.12 -15.39 -9.01
C SER A 46 -11.24 -15.35 -7.75
N SER A 47 -10.50 -16.43 -7.46
CA SER A 47 -9.58 -16.49 -6.32
C SER A 47 -8.39 -15.52 -6.46
N ILE A 48 -7.87 -15.33 -7.68
CA ILE A 48 -6.81 -14.36 -7.95
C ILE A 48 -7.33 -12.93 -7.73
N HIS A 49 -8.51 -12.62 -8.28
CA HIS A 49 -9.10 -11.30 -8.16
C HIS A 49 -9.43 -10.96 -6.71
N TYR A 50 -10.04 -11.91 -5.99
CA TYR A 50 -10.30 -11.79 -4.56
C TYR A 50 -9.01 -11.58 -3.75
N TYR A 51 -7.94 -12.33 -4.03
CA TYR A 51 -6.67 -12.16 -3.35
C TYR A 51 -6.03 -10.78 -3.63
N SER A 52 -6.12 -10.29 -4.86
CA SER A 52 -5.65 -8.94 -5.22
C SER A 52 -6.42 -7.85 -4.46
N PHE A 53 -7.75 -7.98 -4.40
CA PHE A 53 -8.61 -7.08 -3.63
C PHE A 53 -8.31 -7.15 -2.12
N TYR A 54 -8.15 -8.35 -1.58
CA TYR A 54 -7.73 -8.58 -0.19
C TYR A 54 -6.41 -7.85 0.12
N CYS A 55 -5.38 -8.05 -0.72
CA CYS A 55 -4.08 -7.41 -0.53
C CYS A 55 -4.20 -5.89 -0.57
N THR A 56 -4.91 -5.35 -1.56
CA THR A 56 -5.12 -3.90 -1.72
C THR A 56 -5.77 -3.29 -0.47
N ASN A 57 -6.86 -3.88 0.02
CA ASN A 57 -7.53 -3.39 1.23
C ASN A 57 -6.63 -3.49 2.46
N ARG A 58 -5.90 -4.60 2.62
CA ARG A 58 -4.97 -4.79 3.74
C ARG A 58 -3.81 -3.79 3.71
N PHE A 59 -3.25 -3.54 2.53
CA PHE A 59 -2.19 -2.57 2.36
C PHE A 59 -2.67 -1.16 2.68
N GLN A 60 -3.86 -0.75 2.20
CA GLN A 60 -4.45 0.55 2.54
C GLN A 60 -4.68 0.70 4.05
N GLN A 61 -5.29 -0.30 4.70
CA GLN A 61 -5.50 -0.29 6.15
C GLN A 61 -4.19 -0.19 6.93
N SER A 62 -3.18 -0.97 6.53
CA SER A 62 -1.86 -0.98 7.18
C SER A 62 -1.12 0.34 6.98
N LEU A 63 -1.26 0.97 5.81
CA LEU A 63 -0.70 2.28 5.52
C LEU A 63 -1.35 3.37 6.38
N ILE A 64 -2.68 3.36 6.53
CA ILE A 64 -3.42 4.25 7.43
C ILE A 64 -2.93 4.07 8.87
N GLN A 65 -2.84 2.83 9.35
CA GLN A 65 -2.36 2.52 10.70
C GLN A 65 -0.93 3.04 10.92
N ALA A 66 -0.06 2.84 9.93
CA ALA A 66 1.32 3.25 10.03
C ALA A 66 1.51 4.78 10.00
N ASN A 67 0.69 5.48 9.22
CA ASN A 67 0.61 6.95 9.24
C ASN A 67 0.10 7.46 10.60
N LYS A 68 -0.99 6.89 11.13
CA LYS A 68 -1.51 7.24 12.47
C LYS A 68 -0.47 7.07 13.58
N ARG A 69 0.42 6.08 13.44
CA ARG A 69 1.49 5.79 14.40
C ARG A 69 2.80 6.51 14.12
N ASN A 70 2.86 7.37 13.10
CA ASN A 70 4.07 8.08 12.66
C ASN A 70 5.31 7.15 12.54
N LEU A 71 5.13 5.97 11.92
CA LEU A 71 6.18 4.93 11.94
C LEU A 71 7.43 5.29 11.13
N TRP A 72 7.36 6.28 10.24
CA TRP A 72 8.51 6.81 9.50
C TRP A 72 8.51 8.34 9.53
N ASN A 73 9.71 8.91 9.52
CA ASN A 73 9.89 10.35 9.62
C ASN A 73 9.64 11.02 8.26
N THR A 74 8.81 12.05 8.25
CA THR A 74 8.60 12.98 7.13
C THR A 74 9.08 14.36 7.56
N ILE A 75 9.95 14.98 6.76
CA ILE A 75 10.46 16.33 7.02
C ILE A 75 9.92 17.23 5.91
N ASN A 76 9.15 18.27 6.25
CA ASN A 76 8.55 19.19 5.28
C ASN A 76 7.74 18.51 4.16
N GLY A 77 7.05 17.40 4.47
CA GLY A 77 6.30 16.62 3.50
C GLY A 77 7.16 15.72 2.58
N VAL A 78 8.49 15.79 2.68
CA VAL A 78 9.42 14.92 1.96
C VAL A 78 9.86 13.79 2.88
N ARG A 79 9.72 12.56 2.39
CA ARG A 79 10.21 11.38 3.12
C ARG A 79 11.73 11.33 2.97
N ASN A 80 12.46 11.24 4.08
CA ASN A 80 13.88 10.92 4.03
C ASN A 80 14.06 9.52 3.41
N GLN A 81 15.25 9.29 2.82
CA GLN A 81 15.64 8.01 2.27
C GLN A 81 15.32 6.87 3.26
N PHE A 82 14.39 6.00 2.89
CA PHE A 82 13.74 5.09 3.82
C PHE A 82 13.86 3.63 3.39
N MET A 83 14.40 2.79 4.28
CA MET A 83 14.58 1.35 4.08
C MET A 83 13.96 0.56 5.24
N PRO A 84 12.73 0.03 5.10
CA PRO A 84 12.10 -0.81 6.10
C PRO A 84 12.74 -2.20 6.13
N ILE A 85 12.66 -2.86 7.29
CA ILE A 85 13.01 -4.26 7.46
C ILE A 85 11.75 -5.10 7.31
N LEU A 86 11.73 -5.98 6.32
CA LEU A 86 10.61 -6.85 5.97
C LEU A 86 10.87 -8.25 6.55
N MET A 87 9.95 -8.74 7.37
CA MET A 87 10.11 -10.00 8.07
C MET A 87 8.91 -10.94 7.84
N PRO A 88 9.06 -11.99 7.02
CA PRO A 88 8.04 -13.02 6.90
C PRO A 88 8.05 -13.91 8.16
N VAL A 89 6.88 -14.12 8.76
CA VAL A 89 6.71 -14.92 9.99
C VAL A 89 5.53 -15.89 9.84
N CYS A 90 5.71 -17.13 10.30
CA CYS A 90 4.64 -18.14 10.41
C CYS A 90 4.57 -18.77 11.82
N ASP A 91 5.29 -19.86 12.10
CA ASP A 91 5.00 -20.76 13.22
C ASP A 91 6.17 -21.01 14.19
N ARG A 92 7.20 -20.16 14.16
CA ARG A 92 8.45 -20.33 14.95
C ARG A 92 8.67 -19.19 15.96
N PRO A 93 7.84 -19.07 17.00
CA PRO A 93 7.92 -17.95 17.94
C PRO A 93 9.24 -17.91 18.73
N HIS A 94 9.90 -19.05 18.97
CA HIS A 94 11.17 -19.09 19.71
C HIS A 94 12.35 -18.51 18.92
N TYR A 95 12.44 -18.77 17.61
CA TYR A 95 13.44 -18.12 16.76
C TYR A 95 13.12 -16.65 16.58
N LEU A 96 11.84 -16.33 16.33
CA LEU A 96 11.39 -14.96 16.22
C LEU A 96 11.81 -14.12 17.43
N LYS A 97 11.60 -14.63 18.65
CA LYS A 97 12.03 -13.93 19.86
C LYS A 97 13.53 -13.61 19.86
N ARG A 98 14.39 -14.60 19.53
CA ARG A 98 15.85 -14.40 19.46
C ARG A 98 16.26 -13.39 18.40
N VAL A 99 15.58 -13.37 17.24
CA VAL A 99 15.83 -12.41 16.17
C VAL A 99 15.41 -11.01 16.59
N LEU A 100 14.23 -10.86 17.20
CA LEU A 100 13.75 -9.58 17.73
C LEU A 100 14.65 -9.05 18.86
N ASP A 101 15.10 -9.91 19.78
CA ASP A 101 16.08 -9.55 20.80
C ASP A 101 17.40 -9.09 20.16
N GLY A 102 17.82 -9.72 19.05
CA GLY A 102 18.95 -9.26 18.23
C GLY A 102 18.73 -7.86 17.63
N LEU A 103 17.55 -7.61 17.07
CA LEU A 103 17.18 -6.32 16.48
C LEU A 103 17.19 -5.18 17.51
N THR A 104 16.87 -5.43 18.78
CA THR A 104 16.92 -4.38 19.82
C THR A 104 18.34 -3.81 20.03
N ARG A 105 19.37 -4.55 19.64
CA ARG A 105 20.78 -4.15 19.76
C ARG A 105 21.36 -3.55 18.48
N VAL A 106 20.57 -3.45 17.42
CA VAL A 106 21.02 -2.92 16.12
C VAL A 106 21.09 -1.40 16.16
N ASP A 107 22.24 -0.84 15.79
CA ASP A 107 22.42 0.60 15.65
C ASP A 107 21.51 1.16 14.52
N GLY A 108 20.79 2.24 14.84
CA GLY A 108 19.83 2.87 13.94
C GLY A 108 18.48 2.14 13.81
N ILE A 109 18.18 1.13 14.64
CA ILE A 109 16.89 0.40 14.55
C ILE A 109 15.66 1.31 14.72
N ASN A 110 15.78 2.38 15.51
CA ASN A 110 14.73 3.37 15.74
C ASN A 110 14.50 4.33 14.56
N GLU A 111 15.42 4.36 13.59
CA GLU A 111 15.30 5.15 12.35
C GLU A 111 14.47 4.43 11.28
N THR A 112 14.18 3.14 11.49
CA THR A 112 13.41 2.32 10.56
C THR A 112 12.19 1.69 11.23
N VAL A 113 11.39 0.98 10.43
CA VAL A 113 10.26 0.17 10.87
C VAL A 113 10.50 -1.28 10.47
N VAL A 114 10.15 -2.19 11.37
CA VAL A 114 10.10 -3.63 11.09
C VAL A 114 8.67 -3.98 10.71
N ILE A 115 8.49 -4.44 9.48
CA ILE A 115 7.21 -4.82 8.89
C ILE A 115 7.13 -6.34 8.92
N ILE A 116 6.19 -6.85 9.70
CA ILE A 116 6.03 -8.27 9.94
C ILE A 116 4.79 -8.74 9.20
N SER A 117 4.96 -9.65 8.26
CA SER A 117 3.84 -10.34 7.63
C SER A 117 3.60 -11.66 8.37
N GLN A 118 2.47 -11.74 9.07
CA GLN A 118 2.12 -12.88 9.91
C GLN A 118 1.14 -13.80 9.17
N ASP A 119 1.63 -14.94 8.69
CA ASP A 119 0.89 -15.87 7.80
C ASP A 119 0.03 -16.90 8.57
N CYS A 120 0.45 -17.25 9.79
CA CYS A 120 -0.12 -18.39 10.55
C CYS A 120 -0.96 -17.98 11.77
N ALA A 121 -1.25 -16.67 11.95
CA ALA A 121 -2.15 -16.09 12.94
C ALA A 121 -2.05 -16.64 14.40
N LEU A 122 -0.87 -17.10 14.83
CA LEU A 122 -0.66 -17.63 16.18
C LEU A 122 -0.63 -16.52 17.24
N SER A 123 -1.41 -16.67 18.31
CA SER A 123 -1.48 -15.73 19.44
C SER A 123 -0.15 -15.56 20.18
N SER A 124 0.70 -16.60 20.20
CA SER A 124 2.03 -16.56 20.81
C SER A 124 2.96 -15.55 20.13
N ILE A 125 2.83 -15.36 18.82
CA ILE A 125 3.58 -14.33 18.07
C ILE A 125 3.11 -12.94 18.48
N THR A 126 1.80 -12.71 18.53
CA THR A 126 1.24 -11.41 18.93
C THR A 126 1.68 -10.99 20.33
N SER A 127 1.73 -11.94 21.28
CA SER A 127 2.24 -11.69 22.64
C SER A 127 3.73 -11.32 22.65
N THR A 128 4.56 -12.03 21.87
CA THR A 128 5.99 -11.77 21.73
C THR A 128 6.23 -10.37 21.14
N LEU A 129 5.51 -10.03 20.08
CA LEU A 129 5.60 -8.73 19.41
C LEU A 129 5.18 -7.57 20.31
N SER A 130 4.12 -7.75 21.09
CA SER A 130 3.65 -6.73 22.04
C SER A 130 4.73 -6.37 23.07
N SER A 131 5.47 -7.37 23.58
CA SER A 131 6.52 -7.15 24.57
C SER A 131 7.74 -6.36 24.04
N ILE A 132 8.04 -6.44 22.74
CA ILE A 132 9.22 -5.82 22.11
C ILE A 132 8.88 -4.48 21.44
N SER A 133 7.59 -4.21 21.20
CA SER A 133 7.10 -3.01 20.52
C SER A 133 7.48 -1.67 21.19
N SER A 134 7.93 -1.69 22.45
CA SER A 134 8.45 -0.52 23.18
C SER A 134 9.85 -0.08 22.73
N HIS A 135 10.63 -0.97 22.12
CA HIS A 135 12.03 -0.70 21.72
C HIS A 135 12.19 -0.59 20.19
N ILE A 136 11.27 -1.19 19.43
CA ILE A 136 11.32 -1.25 17.96
C ILE A 136 9.98 -0.80 17.39
N ARG A 137 10.02 0.03 16.36
CA ARG A 137 8.83 0.40 15.57
C ARG A 137 8.39 -0.81 14.74
N ILE A 138 7.32 -1.48 15.18
CA ILE A 138 6.79 -2.66 14.49
C ILE A 138 5.43 -2.36 13.85
N LEU A 139 5.28 -2.73 12.58
CA LEU A 139 4.01 -2.79 11.86
C LEU A 139 3.69 -4.24 11.52
N ILE A 140 2.54 -4.73 11.96
CA ILE A 140 2.09 -6.10 11.67
C ILE A 140 1.10 -6.04 10.51
N LEU A 141 1.38 -6.79 9.45
CA LEU A 141 0.48 -7.02 8.34
C LEU A 141 -0.10 -8.43 8.50
N PRO A 142 -1.40 -8.56 8.81
CA PRO A 142 -2.08 -9.84 8.75
C PRO A 142 -2.07 -10.37 7.32
N HIS A 143 -1.35 -11.47 7.10
CA HIS A 143 -1.33 -12.15 5.82
C HIS A 143 -2.14 -13.42 5.96
N THR A 144 -3.08 -13.62 5.04
CA THR A 144 -3.78 -14.88 4.92
C THR A 144 -3.50 -15.38 3.50
N PRO A 145 -2.89 -16.57 3.33
CA PRO A 145 -2.66 -17.14 2.01
C PRO A 145 -3.98 -17.24 1.25
N PRO A 146 -3.97 -17.24 -0.09
CA PRO A 146 -5.19 -17.51 -0.85
C PRO A 146 -5.65 -18.96 -0.60
N TYR A 147 -6.56 -19.15 0.37
CA TYR A 147 -7.07 -20.46 0.79
C TYR A 147 -7.95 -21.17 -0.25
N PHE A 148 -8.21 -20.54 -1.40
CA PHE A 148 -9.08 -21.09 -2.45
C PHE A 148 -8.34 -21.60 -3.69
N SER A 149 -7.00 -21.55 -3.73
CA SER A 149 -6.27 -22.05 -4.89
C SER A 149 -6.03 -23.56 -4.78
N LEU A 150 -6.57 -24.35 -5.72
CA LEU A 150 -6.26 -25.78 -5.94
C LEU A 150 -4.76 -26.14 -5.82
N PRO A 151 -3.80 -25.29 -6.24
CA PRO A 151 -2.37 -25.54 -6.07
C PRO A 151 -1.90 -25.84 -4.64
N ARG A 152 -2.56 -25.34 -3.59
CA ARG A 152 -2.16 -25.64 -2.20
C ARG A 152 -2.25 -27.13 -1.87
N TYR A 153 -3.19 -27.85 -2.48
CA TYR A 153 -3.34 -29.29 -2.24
C TYR A 153 -2.25 -30.12 -2.92
N VAL A 154 -1.47 -29.51 -3.82
CA VAL A 154 -0.44 -30.18 -4.63
C VAL A 154 0.97 -29.73 -4.22
N ASP A 155 1.14 -28.49 -3.74
CA ASP A 155 2.44 -27.92 -3.38
C ASP A 155 2.30 -26.93 -2.20
N THR A 156 2.73 -27.32 -0.99
CA THR A 156 2.14 -26.77 0.25
C THR A 156 2.93 -25.64 0.90
N ASN A 157 4.27 -25.69 0.92
CA ASN A 157 5.08 -24.80 1.77
C ASN A 157 5.90 -23.76 0.99
N GLU A 158 6.42 -24.10 -0.20
CA GLU A 158 7.17 -23.14 -1.03
C GLU A 158 6.26 -22.02 -1.56
N TYR A 159 5.01 -22.38 -1.89
CA TYR A 159 3.99 -21.45 -2.33
C TYR A 159 3.69 -20.38 -1.27
N ALA A 160 3.47 -20.80 -0.02
CA ALA A 160 3.17 -19.90 1.09
C ALA A 160 4.35 -18.95 1.36
N THR A 161 5.56 -19.49 1.44
CA THR A 161 6.78 -18.71 1.67
C THR A 161 7.00 -17.66 0.58
N SER A 162 6.89 -18.07 -0.69
CA SER A 162 7.02 -17.16 -1.83
C SER A 162 5.95 -16.07 -1.83
N ALA A 163 4.69 -16.42 -1.52
CA ALA A 163 3.59 -15.46 -1.46
C ALA A 163 3.79 -14.44 -0.33
N ASN A 164 4.29 -14.87 0.82
CA ASN A 164 4.54 -14.02 1.98
C ASN A 164 5.64 -12.99 1.72
N VAL A 165 6.78 -13.42 1.17
CA VAL A 165 7.88 -12.51 0.79
C VAL A 165 7.42 -11.52 -0.28
N LYS A 166 6.69 -11.99 -1.31
CA LYS A 166 6.14 -11.11 -2.35
C LYS A 166 5.19 -10.06 -1.78
N PHE A 167 4.31 -10.47 -0.87
CA PHE A 167 3.33 -9.59 -0.23
C PHE A 167 4.01 -8.45 0.54
N LEU A 168 5.09 -8.74 1.27
CA LEU A 168 5.90 -7.72 1.94
C LEU A 168 6.59 -6.75 0.96
N LEU A 169 7.16 -7.26 -0.13
CA LEU A 169 7.82 -6.43 -1.14
C LEU A 169 6.82 -5.54 -1.90
N GLU A 170 5.65 -6.06 -2.24
CA GLU A 170 4.54 -5.29 -2.84
C GLU A 170 4.12 -4.15 -1.91
N PHE A 171 3.91 -4.43 -0.62
CA PHE A 171 3.60 -3.38 0.34
C PHE A 171 4.68 -2.30 0.41
N ALA A 172 5.95 -2.72 0.52
CA ALA A 172 7.07 -1.78 0.66
C ALA A 172 7.25 -0.88 -0.56
N PHE A 173 7.14 -1.44 -1.77
CA PHE A 173 7.49 -0.72 -3.00
C PHE A 173 6.30 -0.11 -3.75
N GLU A 174 5.09 -0.67 -3.64
CA GLU A 174 3.92 -0.17 -4.37
C GLU A 174 3.05 0.74 -3.50
N TYR A 175 3.00 0.51 -2.19
CA TYR A 175 2.13 1.26 -1.27
C TYR A 175 2.91 2.22 -0.39
N MET A 176 3.95 1.73 0.27
CA MET A 176 4.79 2.59 1.09
C MET A 176 5.72 3.45 0.25
N LEU A 177 6.00 3.09 -1.00
CA LEU A 177 6.94 3.81 -1.87
C LEU A 177 8.35 3.93 -1.26
N ALA A 178 8.82 2.92 -0.52
CA ALA A 178 10.15 2.90 0.10
C ALA A 178 11.27 2.89 -0.95
N ASP A 179 12.37 3.60 -0.72
CA ASP A 179 13.47 3.73 -1.69
C ASP A 179 14.24 2.41 -1.87
N GLY A 180 14.36 1.65 -0.79
CA GLY A 180 14.87 0.30 -0.75
C GLY A 180 14.17 -0.48 0.36
N ALA A 181 14.45 -1.78 0.47
CA ALA A 181 13.94 -2.60 1.55
C ALA A 181 14.96 -3.68 1.92
N ILE A 182 14.92 -4.16 3.16
CA ILE A 182 15.78 -5.21 3.69
C ILE A 182 14.89 -6.38 4.08
N LEU A 183 15.01 -7.54 3.45
CA LEU A 183 14.35 -8.76 3.88
C LEU A 183 15.19 -9.45 4.96
N LEU A 184 14.60 -9.77 6.11
CA LEU A 184 15.21 -10.50 7.22
C LEU A 184 14.27 -11.61 7.68
N GLU A 185 14.64 -12.88 7.47
CA GLU A 185 13.83 -14.02 7.90
C GLU A 185 13.81 -14.18 9.43
N SER A 186 12.74 -14.80 9.93
CA SER A 186 12.47 -14.95 11.38
C SER A 186 13.44 -15.84 12.17
N ASP A 187 14.43 -16.43 11.49
CA ASP A 187 15.47 -17.30 12.03
C ASP A 187 16.90 -16.83 11.67
N LEU A 188 17.05 -15.54 11.36
CA LEU A 188 18.32 -14.87 11.13
C LEU A 188 18.58 -13.81 12.21
N ILE A 189 19.57 -14.04 13.08
CA ILE A 189 19.99 -13.04 14.06
C ILE A 189 20.85 -11.98 13.36
N PRO A 190 20.49 -10.69 13.39
CA PRO A 190 21.31 -9.63 12.84
C PRO A 190 22.50 -9.27 13.75
N SER A 191 23.58 -8.81 13.12
CA SER A 191 24.72 -8.12 13.76
C SER A 191 24.34 -6.73 14.26
N VAL A 192 25.11 -6.18 15.20
CA VAL A 192 24.82 -4.84 15.79
C VAL A 192 24.88 -3.70 14.77
N ASP A 193 25.62 -3.86 13.67
CA ASP A 193 25.76 -2.87 12.59
C ASP A 193 24.90 -3.20 11.36
N PHE A 194 24.01 -4.20 11.45
CA PHE A 194 23.21 -4.73 10.33
C PHE A 194 22.48 -3.64 9.53
N TYR A 195 21.79 -2.72 10.22
CA TYR A 195 21.04 -1.68 9.55
C TYR A 195 21.96 -0.64 8.89
N ARG A 196 23.03 -0.22 9.58
CA ARG A 196 24.04 0.70 9.04
C ARG A 196 24.75 0.14 7.81
N TYR A 197 25.07 -1.16 7.81
CA TYR A 197 25.64 -1.85 6.65
C TYR A 197 24.73 -1.73 5.41
N HIS A 198 23.42 -1.96 5.56
CA HIS A 198 22.47 -1.84 4.47
C HIS A 198 22.24 -0.40 4.03
N GLN A 199 22.19 0.57 4.96
CA GLN A 199 22.12 1.99 4.61
C GLN A 199 23.35 2.41 3.79
N TRP A 200 24.55 2.04 4.24
CA TRP A 200 25.82 2.36 3.58
C TRP A 200 25.91 1.74 2.18
N THR A 201 25.69 0.43 2.05
CA THR A 201 25.74 -0.27 0.75
C THR A 201 24.64 0.22 -0.19
N TYR A 202 23.45 0.54 0.32
CA TYR A 202 22.40 1.12 -0.51
C TYR A 202 22.86 2.45 -1.10
N LYS A 203 23.39 3.36 -0.28
CA LYS A 203 23.85 4.68 -0.72
C LYS A 203 25.01 4.60 -1.71
N LYS A 204 25.95 3.67 -1.48
CA LYS A 204 27.19 3.55 -2.26
C LYS A 204 27.09 2.63 -3.47
N LEU A 205 26.12 1.71 -3.55
CA LEU A 205 26.08 0.66 -4.56
C LEU A 205 24.71 0.49 -5.24
N LEU A 206 23.63 0.38 -4.46
CA LEU A 206 22.29 0.12 -5.03
C LEU A 206 21.63 1.37 -5.61
N ASN A 207 21.75 2.52 -4.94
CA ASN A 207 21.09 3.77 -5.36
C ASN A 207 21.86 4.53 -6.45
N ILE A 208 22.88 3.92 -7.04
CA ILE A 208 23.61 4.48 -8.16
C ILE A 208 22.82 4.20 -9.46
N ASN A 209 22.60 5.25 -10.25
CA ASN A 209 22.01 5.15 -11.58
C ASN A 209 22.81 4.16 -12.45
N ASN A 210 22.11 3.29 -13.19
CA ASN A 210 22.71 2.26 -14.05
C ASN A 210 23.58 1.20 -13.35
N SER A 211 23.50 1.07 -12.02
CA SER A 211 24.17 -0.01 -11.30
C SER A 211 23.58 -1.38 -11.68
N LYS A 212 24.44 -2.31 -12.12
CA LYS A 212 24.10 -3.73 -12.39
C LYS A 212 23.93 -4.56 -11.11
N ILE A 213 23.93 -3.92 -9.95
CA ILE A 213 23.74 -4.59 -8.67
C ILE A 213 22.24 -4.73 -8.43
N LEU A 214 21.80 -5.99 -8.31
CA LEU A 214 20.42 -6.36 -8.04
C LEU A 214 20.12 -6.37 -6.54
N SER A 215 21.06 -6.91 -5.76
CA SER A 215 20.87 -7.09 -4.32
C SER A 215 22.18 -7.11 -3.54
N ILE A 216 22.10 -6.71 -2.28
CA ILE A 216 23.17 -6.79 -1.28
C ILE A 216 22.72 -7.71 -0.17
N HIS A 217 23.47 -8.78 0.07
CA HIS A 217 23.20 -9.81 1.07
C HIS A 217 23.96 -9.54 2.37
N SER A 218 23.64 -10.33 3.39
CA SER A 218 24.18 -10.20 4.74
C SER A 218 24.79 -11.48 5.29
N PHE A 219 24.56 -12.63 4.66
CA PHE A 219 25.09 -13.90 5.14
C PHE A 219 26.41 -14.28 4.47
N ASN A 220 27.38 -14.73 5.27
CA ASN A 220 28.56 -15.43 4.76
C ASN A 220 29.10 -16.46 5.75
N LEU A 221 28.92 -17.74 5.41
CA LEU A 221 29.40 -18.88 6.19
C LEU A 221 30.92 -18.88 6.46
N TYR A 222 31.72 -18.26 5.58
CA TYR A 222 33.18 -18.21 5.68
C TYR A 222 33.70 -16.95 6.38
N SER A 223 32.84 -16.25 7.10
CA SER A 223 33.19 -15.08 7.88
C SER A 223 34.06 -15.44 9.09
N THR A 224 35.20 -14.75 9.24
CA THR A 224 36.11 -14.91 10.39
C THR A 224 36.31 -13.56 11.08
N ASN A 225 36.96 -13.57 12.25
CA ASN A 225 37.33 -12.34 12.96
C ASN A 225 38.35 -11.47 12.21
N LEU A 226 38.99 -11.99 11.15
CA LEU A 226 39.90 -11.27 10.27
C LEU A 226 39.21 -10.77 8.99
N SER A 227 37.92 -11.07 8.79
CA SER A 227 37.17 -10.62 7.62
C SER A 227 37.04 -9.09 7.62
N ASP A 228 37.49 -8.46 6.53
CA ASP A 228 37.32 -7.02 6.32
C ASP A 228 35.82 -6.66 6.26
N PRO A 229 35.32 -5.76 7.13
CA PRO A 229 33.92 -5.36 7.14
C PRO A 229 33.47 -4.59 5.91
N TYR A 230 34.39 -4.05 5.10
CA TYR A 230 34.08 -3.23 3.92
C TYR A 230 34.19 -3.97 2.59
N THR A 231 34.68 -5.23 2.61
CA THR A 231 34.83 -6.03 1.40
C THR A 231 33.53 -6.78 1.08
N LEU A 232 33.10 -6.69 -0.18
CA LEU A 232 32.03 -7.48 -0.78
C LEU A 232 32.54 -8.22 -2.02
N PHE A 233 31.87 -9.29 -2.40
CA PHE A 233 32.18 -10.04 -3.61
C PHE A 233 30.91 -10.58 -4.24
N SER A 234 30.96 -10.83 -5.54
CA SER A 234 29.81 -11.31 -6.30
C SER A 234 29.54 -12.77 -6.00
N ARG A 235 28.31 -13.09 -5.63
CA ARG A 235 27.79 -14.46 -5.50
C ARG A 235 26.39 -14.53 -6.09
N GLY A 236 25.88 -15.74 -6.32
CA GLY A 236 24.46 -15.92 -6.63
C GLY A 236 23.56 -15.42 -5.49
N PHE A 237 22.29 -15.21 -5.81
CA PHE A 237 21.29 -14.75 -4.85
C PHE A 237 20.95 -15.84 -3.82
N ASP A 238 20.89 -15.46 -2.54
CA ASP A 238 20.37 -16.25 -1.41
C ASP A 238 19.32 -15.48 -0.59
N SER A 239 18.52 -16.19 0.20
CA SER A 239 17.42 -15.62 0.98
C SER A 239 17.83 -15.18 2.40
N TRP A 240 19.09 -15.37 2.81
CA TRP A 240 19.53 -15.27 4.21
C TRP A 240 19.90 -13.85 4.67
N GLY A 241 18.99 -12.91 4.41
CA GLY A 241 19.14 -11.51 4.75
C GLY A 241 19.71 -10.74 3.57
N TRP A 242 18.87 -9.95 2.91
CA TRP A 242 19.27 -9.22 1.70
C TRP A 242 18.47 -7.94 1.53
N SER A 243 18.99 -7.04 0.72
CA SER A 243 18.35 -5.75 0.42
C SER A 243 18.37 -5.48 -1.07
N THR A 244 17.39 -4.70 -1.53
CA THR A 244 17.32 -4.21 -2.90
C THR A 244 16.71 -2.81 -2.95
N ALA A 245 16.85 -2.15 -4.10
CA ALA A 245 16.26 -0.86 -4.37
C ALA A 245 14.93 -1.00 -5.11
N ARG A 246 14.01 -0.06 -4.86
CA ARG A 246 12.68 -0.03 -5.49
C ARG A 246 12.72 -0.09 -7.01
N THR A 247 13.73 0.53 -7.63
CA THR A 247 13.93 0.54 -9.08
C THR A 247 14.16 -0.85 -9.68
N ARG A 248 14.45 -1.87 -8.86
CA ARG A 248 14.64 -3.27 -9.28
C ARG A 248 13.37 -4.09 -9.10
N TRP A 249 12.36 -3.54 -8.44
CA TRP A 249 11.13 -4.24 -8.08
C TRP A 249 10.36 -4.78 -9.29
N SER A 250 10.26 -4.00 -10.38
CA SER A 250 9.61 -4.44 -11.62
C SER A 250 10.24 -5.72 -12.18
N TRP A 251 11.58 -5.81 -12.16
CA TRP A 251 12.30 -7.01 -12.57
C TRP A 251 11.99 -8.20 -11.64
N PHE A 252 12.05 -8.00 -10.31
CA PHE A 252 11.70 -9.06 -9.36
C PHE A 252 10.27 -9.56 -9.57
N LYS A 253 9.30 -8.64 -9.73
CA LYS A 253 7.88 -8.96 -9.93
C LYS A 253 7.66 -9.82 -11.17
N ASN A 254 8.38 -9.52 -12.26
CA ASN A 254 8.32 -10.26 -13.53
C ASN A 254 8.95 -11.66 -13.44
N GLN A 255 9.99 -11.84 -12.62
CA GLN A 255 10.64 -13.13 -12.43
C GLN A 255 10.04 -13.96 -11.29
N TRP A 256 9.13 -13.37 -10.51
CA TRP A 256 8.57 -14.00 -9.32
C TRP A 256 7.68 -15.19 -9.65
N THR A 257 7.82 -16.26 -8.89
CA THR A 257 7.03 -17.49 -9.05
C THR A 257 6.50 -17.97 -7.72
N LYS A 258 5.30 -18.55 -7.73
CA LYS A 258 4.69 -19.18 -6.55
C LYS A 258 4.82 -20.71 -6.54
N TYR A 259 5.27 -21.32 -7.63
CA TYR A 259 5.11 -22.77 -7.87
C TYR A 259 6.40 -23.59 -7.70
N LYS A 260 7.46 -22.97 -7.18
CA LYS A 260 8.80 -23.54 -6.95
C LYS A 260 9.55 -22.65 -5.96
N ASN A 261 10.72 -23.11 -5.51
CA ASN A 261 11.63 -22.29 -4.74
C ASN A 261 11.98 -20.97 -5.47
N TRP A 262 11.46 -19.88 -4.91
CA TRP A 262 11.48 -18.55 -5.52
C TRP A 262 12.90 -17.98 -5.58
N ASP A 263 13.71 -18.21 -4.54
CA ASP A 263 15.06 -17.66 -4.44
C ASP A 263 15.99 -18.24 -5.52
N SER A 264 15.83 -19.53 -5.81
CA SER A 264 16.60 -20.28 -6.80
C SER A 264 16.26 -19.83 -8.22
N ILE A 265 14.99 -19.48 -8.44
CA ILE A 265 14.53 -18.93 -9.72
C ILE A 265 15.04 -17.51 -9.91
N VAL A 266 14.93 -16.66 -8.89
CA VAL A 266 15.53 -15.32 -8.89
C VAL A 266 17.03 -15.41 -9.17
N SER A 267 17.76 -16.29 -8.48
CA SER A 267 19.21 -16.48 -8.66
C SER A 267 19.57 -16.88 -10.09
N ARG A 268 18.84 -17.86 -10.66
CA ARG A 268 19.05 -18.30 -12.05
C ARG A 268 18.73 -17.19 -13.06
N ARG A 269 17.63 -16.46 -12.86
CA ARG A 269 17.23 -15.36 -13.76
C ARG A 269 18.18 -14.17 -13.65
N ALA A 270 18.61 -13.82 -12.45
CA ALA A 270 19.60 -12.77 -12.21
C ALA A 270 20.89 -13.07 -12.98
N LYS A 271 21.37 -14.32 -12.93
CA LYS A 271 22.55 -14.74 -13.70
C LYS A 271 22.33 -14.66 -15.21
N GLN A 272 21.16 -15.08 -15.72
CA GLN A 272 20.82 -15.00 -17.15
C GLN A 272 20.80 -13.54 -17.64
N ASP A 273 20.21 -12.65 -16.84
CA ASP A 273 20.06 -11.23 -17.17
C ASP A 273 21.29 -10.39 -16.77
N LYS A 274 22.39 -11.05 -16.37
CA LYS A 274 23.68 -10.45 -15.99
C LYS A 274 23.60 -9.44 -14.83
N TRP A 275 22.67 -9.67 -13.91
CA TRP A 275 22.59 -8.98 -12.62
C TRP A 275 23.65 -9.50 -11.64
N ILE A 276 24.17 -8.59 -10.79
CA ILE A 276 25.17 -8.88 -9.77
C ILE A 276 24.49 -8.90 -8.39
N CYS A 277 24.71 -9.95 -7.60
CA CYS A 277 24.32 -10.00 -6.20
C CYS A 277 25.59 -10.03 -5.35
N LEU A 278 25.72 -9.13 -4.38
CA LEU A 278 26.94 -9.00 -3.58
C LEU A 278 26.72 -9.57 -2.18
N ILE A 279 27.68 -10.35 -1.70
CA ILE A 279 27.72 -10.84 -0.31
C ILE A 279 28.93 -10.24 0.41
N PRO A 280 28.87 -10.03 1.73
CA PRO A 280 29.96 -9.42 2.48
C PRO A 280 31.02 -10.45 2.87
N LYS A 281 32.27 -10.00 3.04
CA LYS A 281 33.34 -10.86 3.58
C LYS A 281 33.14 -11.16 5.07
N LEU A 282 32.65 -10.19 5.82
CA LEU A 282 32.21 -10.33 7.21
C LEU A 282 30.69 -10.54 7.23
N SER A 283 30.17 -11.59 7.87
CA SER A 283 28.72 -11.83 7.94
C SER A 283 28.02 -10.78 8.81
N ARG A 284 26.82 -10.37 8.41
CA ARG A 284 25.91 -9.47 9.13
C ARG A 284 24.64 -10.16 9.63
N THR A 285 24.41 -11.40 9.23
CA THR A 285 23.36 -12.27 9.77
C THR A 285 23.95 -13.62 10.21
N ARG A 286 23.30 -14.25 11.19
CA ARG A 286 23.55 -15.62 11.61
C ARG A 286 22.28 -16.45 11.55
N MET A 287 22.31 -17.55 10.82
CA MET A 287 21.21 -18.50 10.73
C MET A 287 21.15 -19.37 11.99
N ILE A 288 19.98 -19.39 12.64
CA ILE A 288 19.70 -20.26 13.79
C ILE A 288 18.63 -21.33 13.45
N GLY A 289 17.99 -21.23 12.29
CA GLY A 289 16.92 -22.11 11.82
C GLY A 289 17.42 -23.42 11.20
N LEU A 290 18.19 -24.22 11.93
CA LEU A 290 18.83 -25.45 11.40
C LEU A 290 17.85 -26.55 10.93
N LYS A 291 16.56 -26.40 11.24
CA LYS A 291 15.45 -27.25 10.76
C LYS A 291 14.39 -26.36 10.11
N GLY A 292 14.06 -26.61 8.85
CA GLY A 292 13.44 -25.67 7.90
C GLY A 292 12.54 -26.37 6.89
N ILE A 293 11.83 -25.60 6.06
CA ILE A 293 11.10 -26.14 4.90
C ILE A 293 12.11 -26.71 3.89
N ASN A 294 13.17 -25.94 3.58
CA ASN A 294 14.17 -26.28 2.57
C ASN A 294 15.57 -26.56 3.15
N VAL A 295 15.76 -26.42 4.47
CA VAL A 295 17.06 -26.63 5.14
C VAL A 295 16.88 -27.57 6.31
N ASN A 296 17.62 -28.68 6.34
CA ASN A 296 17.66 -29.58 7.48
C ASN A 296 19.11 -30.02 7.72
N VAL A 297 19.76 -29.38 8.71
CA VAL A 297 21.15 -29.68 9.09
C VAL A 297 21.13 -30.72 10.22
N TYR A 298 21.48 -31.96 9.87
CA TYR A 298 21.47 -33.07 10.82
C TYR A 298 22.83 -33.31 11.49
N LYS A 299 23.93 -33.10 10.76
CA LYS A 299 25.28 -33.42 11.25
C LYS A 299 25.77 -32.37 12.23
N GLU A 300 26.26 -32.84 13.37
CA GLU A 300 26.76 -31.95 14.43
C GLU A 300 27.91 -31.04 13.97
N SER A 301 28.79 -31.55 13.10
CA SER A 301 29.87 -30.76 12.50
C SER A 301 29.36 -29.60 11.64
N GLU A 302 28.25 -29.81 10.92
CA GLU A 302 27.63 -28.77 10.10
C GLU A 302 26.90 -27.76 11.00
N LYS A 303 26.20 -28.20 12.06
CA LYS A 303 25.59 -27.29 13.05
C LYS A 303 26.61 -26.37 13.70
N LYS A 304 27.74 -26.92 14.15
CA LYS A 304 28.87 -26.14 14.70
C LYS A 304 29.39 -25.11 13.70
N GLN A 305 29.34 -25.40 12.41
CA GLN A 305 29.76 -24.43 11.39
C GLN A 305 28.86 -23.18 11.36
N PHE A 306 27.54 -23.35 11.50
CA PHE A 306 26.59 -22.25 11.53
C PHE A 306 26.52 -21.54 12.89
N GLU A 307 26.63 -22.29 13.99
CA GLU A 307 26.43 -21.77 15.35
C GLU A 307 27.70 -21.23 16.00
N GLU A 308 28.85 -21.92 15.83
CA GLU A 308 30.09 -21.64 16.57
C GLU A 308 31.18 -21.03 15.68
N ASN A 309 31.40 -21.58 14.49
CA ASN A 309 32.59 -21.23 13.68
C ASN A 309 32.42 -19.95 12.86
N MET A 310 31.19 -19.56 12.53
CA MET A 310 30.93 -18.36 11.73
C MET A 310 30.99 -17.11 12.61
N TYR A 311 31.96 -16.25 12.32
CA TYR A 311 32.13 -14.99 13.03
C TYR A 311 31.13 -13.93 12.54
N MET A 312 30.55 -13.20 13.49
CA MET A 312 29.71 -12.03 13.26
C MET A 312 30.12 -10.98 14.30
N SER A 313 30.36 -9.74 13.86
CA SER A 313 30.82 -8.67 14.75
C SER A 313 29.76 -8.33 15.80
N ASP A 314 30.20 -8.14 17.03
CA ASP A 314 29.45 -7.56 18.15
C ASP A 314 29.77 -6.06 18.35
N LYS A 315 30.71 -5.52 17.56
CA LYS A 315 31.10 -4.11 17.58
C LYS A 315 30.43 -3.33 16.46
N ILE A 316 30.02 -2.10 16.77
CA ILE A 316 29.53 -1.14 15.78
C ILE A 316 30.69 -0.80 14.84
N ILE A 317 30.44 -0.93 13.54
CA ILE A 317 31.40 -0.61 12.48
C ILE A 317 31.06 0.76 11.91
N GLU A 318 32.08 1.62 11.80
CA GLU A 318 31.90 2.95 11.23
C GLU A 318 31.97 2.91 9.70
N TYR A 319 30.92 3.41 9.05
CA TYR A 319 30.79 3.42 7.59
C TYR A 319 30.97 4.81 6.97
N ASN A 320 31.04 5.85 7.79
CA ASN A 320 31.23 7.22 7.32
C ASN A 320 32.49 7.31 6.47
N GLU A 321 32.37 7.89 5.28
CA GLU A 321 33.46 8.11 4.31
C GLU A 321 34.15 6.86 3.73
N LYS A 322 33.80 5.65 4.19
CA LYS A 322 34.36 4.39 3.68
C LYS A 322 33.73 4.01 2.33
N GLN A 323 34.56 3.47 1.44
CA GLN A 323 34.13 2.95 0.15
C GLN A 323 34.09 1.41 0.19
N PRO A 324 33.07 0.78 -0.40
CA PRO A 324 33.02 -0.67 -0.50
C PRO A 324 34.16 -1.20 -1.38
N ASN A 325 34.88 -2.21 -0.90
CA ASN A 325 35.85 -2.93 -1.71
C ASN A 325 35.15 -4.11 -2.40
N ILE A 326 34.88 -3.99 -3.70
CA ILE A 326 34.28 -5.09 -4.47
C ILE A 326 35.41 -5.91 -5.08
N ASN A 327 35.83 -6.94 -4.36
CA ASN A 327 36.73 -7.95 -4.90
C ASN A 327 35.90 -8.89 -5.78
N ASP A 328 35.72 -8.50 -7.05
CA ASP A 328 35.56 -9.38 -8.22
C ASP A 328 35.07 -8.59 -9.46
N ILE A 329 35.99 -7.85 -10.09
CA ILE A 329 36.02 -7.70 -11.57
C ILE A 329 37.29 -8.39 -12.15
N ILE A 330 38.22 -8.86 -11.32
CA ILE A 330 39.46 -9.51 -11.75
C ILE A 330 39.73 -10.69 -10.81
N ASN A 331 39.80 -11.91 -11.35
CA ASN A 331 40.28 -13.18 -10.73
C ASN A 331 39.29 -14.34 -10.56
N ILE A 332 38.35 -14.56 -11.48
CA ILE A 332 37.82 -15.92 -11.71
C ILE A 332 38.61 -16.57 -12.85
N THR A 333 39.81 -17.07 -12.52
CA THR A 333 40.49 -18.24 -13.12
C THR A 333 41.93 -18.34 -12.60
N LYS A 334 42.08 -18.64 -11.30
CA LYS A 334 43.27 -19.34 -10.81
C LYS A 334 42.82 -20.62 -10.13
N ASN A 335 42.48 -21.61 -10.95
CA ASN A 335 42.66 -23.00 -10.60
C ASN A 335 43.84 -23.53 -11.43
N THR A 336 44.84 -23.97 -10.69
CA THR A 336 46.16 -24.43 -11.12
C THR A 336 46.10 -25.55 -12.16
N ALA A 337 46.87 -25.33 -13.24
CA ALA A 337 47.57 -26.26 -14.12
C ALA A 337 47.15 -27.75 -14.12
N LYS A 338 46.49 -28.16 -15.21
CA LYS A 338 46.45 -29.56 -15.67
C LYS A 338 47.81 -29.93 -16.26
N CYS A 339 48.65 -30.61 -15.47
CA CYS A 339 49.78 -31.50 -15.84
C CYS A 339 51.09 -31.16 -15.10
N GLY A 340 51.43 -31.96 -14.10
CA GLY A 340 52.70 -31.88 -13.36
C GLY A 340 53.88 -32.56 -14.07
N LYS A 341 54.16 -32.22 -15.32
CA LYS A 341 55.37 -32.70 -16.01
C LYS A 341 56.19 -31.55 -16.56
N ALA A 342 57.34 -31.32 -15.94
CA ALA A 342 58.36 -30.36 -16.36
C ALA A 342 59.13 -30.89 -17.57
N SER A 343 58.60 -30.67 -18.78
CA SER A 343 59.45 -30.63 -19.97
C SER A 343 58.75 -29.84 -21.09
N GLY A 344 59.30 -28.67 -21.41
CA GLY A 344 58.82 -27.73 -22.42
C GLY A 344 57.52 -26.99 -22.05
N CYS A 345 57.61 -25.95 -21.21
CA CYS A 345 56.49 -25.08 -20.85
C CYS A 345 56.54 -23.75 -21.61
N PHE A 346 55.41 -23.34 -22.19
CA PHE A 346 55.18 -22.07 -22.87
C PHE A 346 54.28 -21.20 -21.99
N THR A 347 54.74 -20.00 -21.65
CA THR A 347 53.97 -19.03 -20.86
C THR A 347 53.18 -18.10 -21.78
N CYS A 348 51.86 -18.06 -21.64
CA CYS A 348 51.03 -17.07 -22.33
C CYS A 348 51.09 -15.73 -21.57
N ARG A 349 51.60 -14.66 -22.19
CA ARG A 349 51.70 -13.34 -21.53
C ARG A 349 50.34 -12.72 -21.18
N GLY A 350 49.28 -13.11 -21.90
CA GLY A 350 47.93 -12.61 -21.66
C GLY A 350 47.27 -13.19 -20.40
N CYS A 351 47.26 -14.54 -20.27
CA CYS A 351 46.64 -15.21 -19.11
C CYS A 351 47.65 -15.59 -18.01
N GLN A 352 48.94 -15.35 -18.23
CA GLN A 352 50.06 -15.65 -17.32
C GLN A 352 50.14 -17.12 -16.86
N ASN A 353 49.58 -18.04 -17.65
CA ASN A 353 49.64 -19.48 -17.37
C ASN A 353 50.70 -20.17 -18.23
N ASP A 354 51.30 -21.20 -17.66
CA ASP A 354 52.26 -22.08 -18.32
C ASP A 354 51.55 -23.31 -18.90
N PHE A 355 51.79 -23.58 -20.18
CA PHE A 355 51.21 -24.71 -20.91
C PHE A 355 52.31 -25.61 -21.46
N CYS A 356 52.10 -26.93 -21.44
CA CYS A 356 52.97 -27.82 -22.20
C CYS A 356 52.68 -27.71 -23.71
N ASN A 357 53.60 -28.21 -24.54
CA ASN A 357 53.47 -28.22 -26.00
C ASN A 357 52.13 -28.75 -26.55
N ARG A 358 51.45 -29.67 -25.86
CA ARG A 358 50.13 -30.16 -26.28
C ARG A 358 48.99 -29.22 -25.87
N HIS A 359 49.01 -28.69 -24.64
CA HIS A 359 47.93 -27.86 -24.13
C HIS A 359 48.00 -26.40 -24.59
N VAL A 360 49.15 -25.93 -25.11
CA VAL A 360 49.24 -24.58 -25.71
C VAL A 360 48.42 -24.48 -27.00
N VAL A 361 48.30 -25.58 -27.75
CA VAL A 361 47.47 -25.66 -28.96
C VAL A 361 45.98 -25.60 -28.58
N GLU A 362 45.56 -26.32 -27.55
CA GLU A 362 44.21 -26.26 -27.01
C GLU A 362 43.87 -24.86 -26.47
N HIS A 363 44.81 -24.22 -25.77
CA HIS A 363 44.65 -22.84 -25.30
C HIS A 363 44.46 -21.85 -26.44
N GLN A 364 45.23 -21.98 -27.52
CA GLN A 364 45.10 -21.14 -28.72
C GLN A 364 43.78 -21.38 -29.47
N GLN A 365 43.29 -22.62 -29.51
CA GLN A 365 41.98 -22.94 -30.09
C GLN A 365 40.84 -22.32 -29.26
N GLU A 366 40.96 -22.33 -27.93
CA GLU A 366 39.99 -21.69 -27.05
C GLU A 366 39.95 -20.16 -27.25
N ILE A 367 41.11 -19.51 -27.40
CA ILE A 367 41.18 -18.07 -27.71
C ILE A 367 40.54 -17.77 -29.07
N ARG A 368 40.76 -18.61 -30.09
CA ARG A 368 40.13 -18.47 -31.41
C ARG A 368 38.61 -18.61 -31.33
N LYS A 369 38.14 -19.54 -30.49
CA LYS A 369 36.71 -19.71 -30.24
C LYS A 369 36.12 -18.47 -29.56
N GLN A 370 36.78 -17.92 -28.54
CA GLN A 370 36.36 -16.68 -27.89
C GLN A 370 36.32 -15.49 -28.84
N LEU A 371 37.26 -15.39 -29.78
CA LEU A 371 37.26 -14.35 -30.81
C LEU A 371 36.08 -14.52 -31.78
N ASN A 372 35.78 -15.76 -32.19
CA ASN A 372 34.64 -16.04 -33.05
C ASN A 372 33.31 -15.72 -32.33
N ASP A 373 33.18 -16.13 -31.06
CA ASP A 373 32.01 -15.83 -30.24
C ASP A 373 31.83 -14.31 -30.07
N LEU A 374 32.92 -13.56 -29.83
CA LEU A 374 32.89 -12.10 -29.75
C LEU A 374 32.49 -11.45 -31.09
N THR A 375 32.92 -12.02 -32.21
CA THR A 375 32.57 -11.52 -33.55
C THR A 375 31.08 -11.74 -33.83
N VAL A 376 30.55 -12.91 -33.46
CA VAL A 376 29.10 -13.21 -33.56
C VAL A 376 28.29 -12.28 -32.66
N ASP A 377 28.72 -12.05 -31.42
CA ASP A 377 28.06 -11.13 -30.49
C ASP A 377 28.09 -9.69 -31.01
N HIS A 378 29.22 -9.25 -31.58
CA HIS A 378 29.36 -7.95 -32.22
C HIS A 378 28.40 -7.77 -33.39
N ASP A 379 28.32 -8.77 -34.28
CA ASP A 379 27.45 -8.71 -35.46
C ASP A 379 25.97 -8.77 -35.06
N HIS A 380 25.62 -9.57 -34.05
CA HIS A 380 24.27 -9.61 -33.49
C HIS A 380 23.89 -8.29 -32.82
N PHE A 381 24.82 -7.65 -32.10
CA PHE A 381 24.59 -6.34 -31.50
C PHE A 381 24.45 -5.25 -32.55
N ARG A 382 25.26 -5.28 -33.61
CA ARG A 382 25.16 -4.36 -34.75
C ARG A 382 23.85 -4.53 -35.50
N GLN A 383 23.39 -5.77 -35.69
CA GLN A 383 22.08 -6.07 -36.26
C GLN A 383 20.95 -5.56 -35.36
N SER A 384 21.02 -5.81 -34.05
CA SER A 384 20.04 -5.31 -33.07
C SER A 384 19.98 -3.77 -33.04
N LEU A 385 21.14 -3.10 -33.13
CA LEU A 385 21.23 -1.63 -33.27
C LEU A 385 20.57 -1.14 -34.57
N THR A 386 20.83 -1.84 -35.68
CA THR A 386 20.28 -1.46 -37.00
C THR A 386 18.75 -1.64 -37.02
N GLU A 387 18.24 -2.75 -36.46
CA GLU A 387 16.80 -3.02 -36.31
C GLU A 387 16.12 -2.00 -35.39
N GLN A 388 16.77 -1.60 -34.28
CA GLN A 388 16.26 -0.56 -33.37
C GLN A 388 16.30 0.85 -33.97
N THR A 389 17.21 1.13 -34.92
CA THR A 389 17.31 2.44 -35.57
C THR A 389 16.26 2.61 -36.68
N GLN A 390 15.75 1.52 -37.24
CA GLN A 390 14.80 1.55 -38.36
C GLN A 390 13.32 1.60 -37.93
N GLN A 391 12.96 1.25 -36.69
CA GLN A 391 11.58 1.33 -36.19
C GLN A 391 11.50 1.88 -34.76
N PRO A 392 11.36 3.21 -34.58
CA PRO A 392 11.29 3.88 -33.29
C PRO A 392 10.17 3.37 -32.36
N GLN A 393 9.09 2.80 -32.90
CA GLN A 393 7.96 2.28 -32.12
C GLN A 393 8.27 1.03 -31.25
N TYR A 394 9.45 0.42 -31.39
CA TYR A 394 9.84 -0.79 -30.63
C TYR A 394 10.79 -0.52 -29.45
N TYR A 395 11.16 0.74 -29.18
CA TYR A 395 11.91 1.07 -27.97
C TYR A 395 11.12 0.66 -26.72
N SER A 396 11.73 -0.10 -25.80
CA SER A 396 11.03 -0.58 -24.59
C SER A 396 10.51 0.56 -23.71
N TYR A 397 11.11 1.74 -23.78
CA TYR A 397 10.64 2.95 -23.12
C TYR A 397 9.42 3.56 -23.82
N ILE A 398 9.37 3.53 -25.16
CA ILE A 398 8.19 3.98 -25.92
C ILE A 398 7.03 3.02 -25.68
N LYS A 399 7.29 1.71 -25.66
CA LYS A 399 6.29 0.71 -25.28
C LYS A 399 5.78 0.90 -23.84
N GLN A 400 6.66 1.24 -22.89
CA GLN A 400 6.24 1.58 -21.53
C GLN A 400 5.40 2.86 -21.48
N ILE A 401 5.73 3.88 -22.29
CA ILE A 401 4.94 5.11 -22.40
C ILE A 401 3.56 4.80 -23.00
N ASP A 402 3.50 3.95 -24.03
CA ASP A 402 2.24 3.51 -24.64
C ASP A 402 1.40 2.68 -23.66
N GLU A 403 2.03 1.78 -22.89
CA GLU A 403 1.40 1.01 -21.83
C GLU A 403 0.86 1.93 -20.72
N TRP A 404 1.62 2.93 -20.28
CA TRP A 404 1.17 3.94 -19.31
C TRP A 404 0.04 4.81 -19.87
N GLY A 405 0.09 5.16 -21.15
CA GLY A 405 -0.96 5.87 -21.86
C GLY A 405 -2.26 5.06 -21.87
N GLN A 406 -2.17 3.79 -22.22
CA GLN A 406 -3.32 2.89 -22.26
C GLN A 406 -3.90 2.62 -20.85
N GLU A 407 -3.05 2.46 -19.84
CA GLU A 407 -3.48 2.29 -18.45
C GLU A 407 -4.19 3.54 -17.94
N SER A 408 -3.71 4.74 -18.31
CA SER A 408 -4.33 6.01 -17.96
C SER A 408 -5.69 6.19 -18.64
N ILE A 409 -5.81 5.84 -19.92
CA ILE A 409 -7.08 5.83 -20.67
C ILE A 409 -8.09 4.89 -19.99
N ASN A 410 -7.65 3.69 -19.61
CA ASN A 410 -8.51 2.72 -18.93
C ASN A 410 -9.00 3.24 -17.57
N LYS A 411 -8.12 3.89 -16.79
CA LYS A 411 -8.49 4.52 -15.51
C LYS A 411 -9.52 5.64 -15.69
N ILE A 412 -9.36 6.46 -16.73
CA ILE A 412 -10.33 7.52 -17.08
C ILE A 412 -11.68 6.92 -17.45
N HIS A 413 -11.70 5.85 -18.26
CA HIS A 413 -12.94 5.16 -18.61
C HIS A 413 -13.62 4.53 -17.39
N HIS A 414 -12.86 3.92 -16.48
CA HIS A 414 -13.41 3.37 -15.24
C HIS A 414 -14.04 4.46 -14.36
N ALA A 415 -13.30 5.55 -14.08
CA ALA A 415 -13.83 6.66 -13.30
C ALA A 415 -15.09 7.28 -13.92
N ALA A 416 -15.11 7.44 -15.25
CA ALA A 416 -16.29 7.95 -15.96
C ALA A 416 -17.48 6.99 -15.88
N ASN A 417 -17.24 5.68 -15.93
CA ASN A 417 -18.29 4.68 -15.81
C ASN A 417 -18.83 4.58 -14.37
N ASP A 418 -17.96 4.66 -13.37
CA ASP A 418 -18.35 4.68 -11.96
C ASP A 418 -19.22 5.92 -11.66
N ALA A 419 -18.84 7.09 -12.19
CA ALA A 419 -19.65 8.30 -12.07
C ALA A 419 -21.03 8.17 -12.75
N ARG A 420 -21.08 7.58 -13.95
CA ARG A 420 -22.36 7.30 -14.64
C ARG A 420 -23.25 6.34 -13.85
N GLN A 421 -22.68 5.27 -13.30
CA GLN A 421 -23.43 4.31 -12.48
C GLN A 421 -23.94 4.96 -11.20
N HIS A 422 -23.15 5.82 -10.57
CA HIS A 422 -23.57 6.55 -9.38
C HIS A 422 -24.76 7.49 -9.68
N ILE A 423 -24.71 8.24 -10.80
CA ILE A 423 -25.83 9.07 -11.25
C ILE A 423 -27.08 8.23 -11.53
N GLN A 424 -26.92 7.09 -12.21
CA GLN A 424 -28.04 6.18 -12.48
C GLN A 424 -28.67 5.66 -11.18
N ASN A 425 -27.87 5.32 -10.18
CA ASN A 425 -28.39 4.87 -8.89
C ASN A 425 -29.16 5.97 -8.15
N LEU A 426 -28.67 7.22 -8.17
CA LEU A 426 -29.37 8.36 -7.59
C LEU A 426 -30.72 8.62 -8.28
N ILE A 427 -30.76 8.53 -9.61
CA ILE A 427 -32.00 8.66 -10.38
C ILE A 427 -32.97 7.54 -10.02
N ASN A 428 -32.49 6.29 -9.96
CA ASN A 428 -33.33 5.13 -9.62
C ASN A 428 -33.90 5.22 -8.20
N GLN A 429 -33.11 5.71 -7.23
CA GLN A 429 -33.59 5.95 -5.87
C GLN A 429 -34.68 7.01 -5.82
N HIS A 430 -34.48 8.14 -6.50
CA HIS A 430 -35.47 9.21 -6.55
C HIS A 430 -36.79 8.76 -7.22
N ILE A 431 -36.71 7.98 -8.30
CA ILE A 431 -37.89 7.39 -8.96
C ILE A 431 -38.61 6.41 -8.02
N ALA A 432 -37.89 5.62 -7.23
CA ALA A 432 -38.48 4.69 -6.28
C ALA A 432 -39.27 5.41 -5.18
N GLU A 433 -38.71 6.50 -4.62
CA GLU A 433 -39.37 7.34 -3.62
C GLU A 433 -40.66 7.97 -4.17
N LEU A 434 -40.62 8.53 -5.39
CA LEU A 434 -41.79 9.10 -6.06
C LEU A 434 -42.90 8.05 -6.28
N ASN A 435 -42.53 6.82 -6.65
CA ASN A 435 -43.50 5.73 -6.83
C ASN A 435 -44.16 5.31 -5.51
N GLU A 436 -43.42 5.33 -4.41
CA GLU A 436 -43.96 5.02 -3.09
C GLU A 436 -45.01 6.07 -2.66
N ASP A 437 -44.71 7.35 -2.85
CA ASP A 437 -45.61 8.44 -2.50
C ASP A 437 -46.85 8.50 -3.42
N LEU A 438 -46.69 8.18 -4.70
CA LEU A 438 -47.81 8.02 -5.63
C LEU A 438 -48.71 6.84 -5.21
N SER A 439 -48.12 5.75 -4.73
CA SER A 439 -48.86 4.57 -4.25
C SER A 439 -49.67 4.89 -2.99
N LYS A 440 -49.12 5.72 -2.07
CA LYS A 440 -49.85 6.20 -0.89
C LYS A 440 -51.07 7.03 -1.28
N ILE A 441 -50.92 7.99 -2.20
CA ILE A 441 -52.05 8.79 -2.70
C ILE A 441 -53.09 7.91 -3.39
N THR A 442 -52.64 6.92 -4.17
CA THR A 442 -53.54 5.95 -4.82
C THR A 442 -54.37 5.19 -3.79
N LEU A 443 -53.75 4.72 -2.70
CA LEU A 443 -54.43 4.02 -1.62
C LEU A 443 -55.44 4.92 -0.89
N GLU A 444 -55.06 6.17 -0.59
CA GLU A 444 -55.94 7.18 0.01
C GLU A 444 -57.17 7.45 -0.86
N LEU A 445 -56.97 7.61 -2.18
CA LEU A 445 -58.06 7.86 -3.14
C LEU A 445 -59.01 6.67 -3.29
N HIS A 446 -58.48 5.45 -3.34
CA HIS A 446 -59.30 4.24 -3.41
C HIS A 446 -60.15 4.08 -2.15
N LYS A 447 -59.55 4.25 -0.97
CA LYS A 447 -60.25 4.13 0.29
C LYS A 447 -61.36 5.18 0.44
N ALA A 448 -61.07 6.44 0.14
CA ALA A 448 -62.08 7.50 0.18
C ALA A 448 -63.24 7.27 -0.81
N ARG A 449 -62.96 6.61 -1.94
CA ARG A 449 -63.99 6.24 -2.92
C ARG A 449 -64.84 5.04 -2.47
N GLU A 450 -64.24 4.07 -1.77
CA GLU A 450 -64.96 2.92 -1.21
C GLU A 450 -65.84 3.33 -0.02
N ASP A 451 -65.34 4.24 0.82
CA ASP A 451 -66.01 4.74 2.02
C ASP A 451 -67.01 5.89 1.73
N ASP A 452 -67.09 6.36 0.47
CA ASP A 452 -67.85 7.55 0.02
C ASP A 452 -67.53 8.82 0.84
N ASP A 453 -66.30 8.90 1.36
CA ASP A 453 -65.82 9.90 2.32
C ASP A 453 -64.86 10.89 1.65
N PHE A 454 -65.40 11.72 0.76
CA PHE A 454 -64.64 12.77 0.08
C PHE A 454 -65.38 14.10 0.06
N TYR A 455 -64.68 15.15 0.48
CA TYR A 455 -65.16 16.53 0.47
C TYR A 455 -64.23 17.41 -0.37
N GLU A 456 -64.69 18.62 -0.72
CA GLU A 456 -63.95 19.56 -1.56
C GLU A 456 -62.52 19.85 -1.04
N ILE A 457 -62.36 19.89 0.29
CA ILE A 457 -61.06 20.09 0.94
C ILE A 457 -60.10 18.90 0.78
N HIS A 458 -60.63 17.66 0.68
CA HIS A 458 -59.83 16.45 0.44
C HIS A 458 -59.36 16.42 -1.02
N LEU A 459 -60.26 16.74 -1.96
CA LEU A 459 -59.95 16.86 -3.38
C LEU A 459 -58.87 17.92 -3.63
N LYS A 460 -58.98 19.08 -2.99
CA LYS A 460 -57.98 20.15 -3.09
C LYS A 460 -56.61 19.71 -2.54
N ASN A 461 -56.59 19.03 -1.40
CA ASN A 461 -55.36 18.53 -0.78
C ASN A 461 -54.65 17.46 -1.65
N TRP A 462 -55.40 16.49 -2.20
CA TRP A 462 -54.81 15.51 -3.12
C TRP A 462 -54.31 16.15 -4.41
N MET A 463 -55.02 17.17 -4.93
CA MET A 463 -54.59 17.91 -6.12
C MET A 463 -53.31 18.71 -5.87
N GLU A 464 -53.16 19.32 -4.69
CA GLU A 464 -51.92 19.98 -4.25
C GLU A 464 -50.77 18.99 -4.07
N LYS A 465 -51.00 17.84 -3.40
CA LYS A 465 -50.00 16.76 -3.27
C LYS A 465 -49.54 16.23 -4.63
N LEU A 466 -50.46 16.01 -5.56
CA LEU A 466 -50.16 15.52 -6.91
C LEU A 466 -49.39 16.57 -7.73
N ASN A 467 -49.75 17.85 -7.61
CA ASN A 467 -49.01 18.93 -8.27
C ASN A 467 -47.61 19.11 -7.70
N LYS A 468 -47.43 18.90 -6.38
CA LYS A 468 -46.11 18.87 -5.75
C LYS A 468 -45.24 17.75 -6.31
N LEU A 469 -45.77 16.52 -6.40
CA LEU A 469 -45.05 15.38 -6.99
C LEU A 469 -44.70 15.60 -8.47
N LYS A 470 -45.59 16.23 -9.25
CA LYS A 470 -45.31 16.61 -10.65
C LYS A 470 -44.17 17.62 -10.76
N ASN A 471 -44.12 18.58 -9.84
CA ASN A 471 -43.04 19.57 -9.78
C ASN A 471 -41.71 18.94 -9.33
N ASP A 472 -41.74 18.03 -8.35
CA ASP A 472 -40.55 17.32 -7.86
C ASP A 472 -39.96 16.41 -8.97
N PHE A 473 -40.81 15.73 -9.74
CA PHE A 473 -40.39 14.97 -10.94
C PHE A 473 -39.73 15.86 -12.01
N ALA A 474 -40.23 17.09 -12.21
CA ALA A 474 -39.65 18.05 -13.14
C ALA A 474 -38.31 18.65 -12.63
N GLN A 475 -38.05 18.63 -11.32
CA GLN A 475 -36.85 19.18 -10.68
C GLN A 475 -35.67 18.18 -10.57
N ALA A 476 -35.85 16.91 -10.93
CA ALA A 476 -34.79 15.89 -10.98
C ALA A 476 -33.60 16.25 -11.90
N ALA A 477 -33.70 17.35 -12.68
CA ALA A 477 -32.63 17.93 -13.48
C ALA A 477 -31.58 18.74 -12.68
N ASN A 478 -31.72 18.93 -11.36
CA ASN A 478 -30.79 19.73 -10.54
C ASN A 478 -29.46 19.01 -10.17
N ILE A 479 -28.94 18.13 -11.03
CA ILE A 479 -27.58 17.58 -10.89
C ILE A 479 -26.59 18.57 -11.52
N SER A 480 -25.91 19.37 -10.70
CA SER A 480 -24.87 20.29 -11.18
C SER A 480 -23.51 19.58 -11.26
N ILE A 481 -23.01 19.36 -12.48
CA ILE A 481 -21.65 18.87 -12.72
C ILE A 481 -20.71 20.08 -12.79
N ARG A 482 -19.81 20.23 -11.80
CA ARG A 482 -18.74 21.24 -11.83
C ARG A 482 -17.41 20.58 -12.19
N GLN A 483 -16.68 21.17 -13.12
CA GLN A 483 -15.30 20.79 -13.46
C GLN A 483 -14.33 21.67 -12.67
N GLU A 484 -13.56 21.10 -11.75
CA GLU A 484 -12.44 21.81 -11.13
C GLU A 484 -11.23 21.80 -12.09
N LYS A 485 -10.71 22.99 -12.41
CA LYS A 485 -9.44 23.15 -13.12
C LYS A 485 -8.31 23.27 -12.09
N SER A 486 -7.66 22.16 -11.76
CA SER A 486 -6.38 22.19 -11.04
C SER A 486 -5.25 22.54 -12.02
N ASN A 487 -4.45 23.58 -11.73
CA ASN A 487 -3.29 23.99 -12.54
C ASN A 487 -2.04 23.12 -12.32
N ILE A 488 -2.21 21.87 -11.92
CA ILE A 488 -1.13 20.89 -11.78
C ILE A 488 -1.56 19.72 -12.63
N ILE A 489 -0.68 19.22 -13.50
CA ILE A 489 -0.93 18.11 -14.43
C ILE A 489 -1.28 16.85 -13.61
N SER A 490 -2.53 16.75 -13.17
CA SER A 490 -3.17 15.57 -12.62
C SER A 490 -4.13 15.10 -13.71
N PHE A 491 -3.85 13.94 -14.30
CA PHE A 491 -4.67 13.30 -15.35
C PHE A 491 -6.04 12.80 -14.86
N MET A 492 -6.67 13.50 -13.89
CA MET A 492 -8.10 13.43 -13.63
C MET A 492 -8.59 14.75 -13.01
N PRO A 493 -9.73 15.29 -13.46
CA PRO A 493 -10.59 16.09 -12.60
C PRO A 493 -11.26 15.16 -11.58
N ASN A 494 -11.07 15.42 -10.29
CA ASN A 494 -11.84 14.75 -9.24
C ASN A 494 -13.30 15.21 -9.37
N ILE A 495 -14.17 14.35 -9.88
CA ILE A 495 -15.61 14.59 -9.84
C ILE A 495 -16.10 14.14 -8.46
N LEU A 496 -16.18 15.12 -7.55
CA LEU A 496 -16.74 14.94 -6.21
C LEU A 496 -18.25 15.24 -6.26
N LEU A 497 -19.07 14.20 -6.15
CA LEU A 497 -20.49 14.34 -5.89
C LEU A 497 -20.68 14.57 -4.39
N SER A 498 -20.72 15.85 -4.00
CA SER A 498 -21.24 16.24 -2.70
C SER A 498 -22.70 16.65 -2.88
N LYS A 499 -23.59 16.15 -2.02
CA LYS A 499 -24.85 16.83 -1.76
C LYS A 499 -24.47 18.11 -1.03
N SER A 500 -24.19 19.18 -1.77
CA SER A 500 -23.85 20.46 -1.18
C SER A 500 -25.13 21.06 -0.57
N SER A 501 -25.44 20.73 0.67
CA SER A 501 -26.07 21.72 1.52
C SER A 501 -25.05 22.85 1.68
N LYS A 502 -25.39 24.06 1.20
CA LYS A 502 -24.61 25.24 1.54
C LYS A 502 -24.59 25.32 3.08
N GLU A 503 -23.39 25.32 3.67
CA GLU A 503 -23.24 25.50 5.11
C GLU A 503 -23.82 26.87 5.48
N ILE A 504 -24.75 26.86 6.44
CA ILE A 504 -25.37 28.04 7.01
C ILE A 504 -25.48 27.85 8.52
N PHE A 505 -25.41 28.95 9.25
CA PHE A 505 -25.81 28.98 10.64
C PHE A 505 -27.31 28.73 10.75
N GLU A 506 -27.71 27.74 11.56
CA GLU A 506 -29.10 27.32 11.69
C GLU A 506 -29.59 27.39 13.13
N GLN A 507 -28.81 26.85 14.08
CA GLN A 507 -29.21 26.77 15.47
C GLN A 507 -28.43 27.80 16.29
N SER A 508 -29.14 28.56 17.13
CA SER A 508 -28.55 29.54 18.04
C SER A 508 -29.15 29.45 19.44
N ILE A 509 -28.35 29.78 20.45
CA ILE A 509 -28.79 29.92 21.84
C ILE A 509 -27.98 31.02 22.53
N GLY A 510 -28.63 31.78 23.41
CA GLY A 510 -28.09 33.00 24.00
C GLY A 510 -28.42 34.25 23.17
N ASN A 511 -27.88 35.40 23.59
CA ASN A 511 -28.16 36.71 22.96
C ASN A 511 -27.37 36.91 21.65
N ILE A 512 -27.73 36.15 20.61
CA ILE A 512 -27.11 36.14 19.28
C ILE A 512 -28.19 36.03 18.20
N ARG A 513 -28.02 36.77 17.11
CA ARG A 513 -28.90 36.70 15.93
C ARG A 513 -28.19 36.04 14.76
N ILE A 514 -28.95 35.26 14.01
CA ILE A 514 -28.56 34.75 12.70
C ILE A 514 -29.22 35.65 11.65
N GLU A 515 -28.42 36.30 10.83
CA GLU A 515 -28.83 37.27 9.79
C GLU A 515 -28.43 36.74 8.39
N ASP A 516 -28.86 37.44 7.33
CA ASP A 516 -28.54 37.14 5.92
C ASP A 516 -28.79 35.67 5.52
N ASN A 517 -29.98 35.15 5.84
CA ASN A 517 -30.40 33.77 5.54
C ASN A 517 -29.43 32.70 6.06
N GLY A 518 -28.86 32.91 7.24
CA GLY A 518 -27.94 31.94 7.86
C GLY A 518 -26.46 32.18 7.57
N GLN A 519 -26.11 33.27 6.88
CA GLN A 519 -24.70 33.53 6.54
C GLN A 519 -23.96 34.35 7.58
N VAL A 520 -24.68 35.10 8.41
CA VAL A 520 -24.08 36.03 9.37
C VAL A 520 -24.56 35.71 10.77
N ILE A 521 -23.65 35.73 11.74
CA ILE A 521 -23.98 35.72 13.16
C ILE A 521 -23.55 37.03 13.80
N VAL A 522 -24.44 37.63 14.58
CA VAL A 522 -24.22 38.91 15.26
C VAL A 522 -24.58 38.78 16.73
N LYS A 523 -23.61 39.04 17.61
CA LYS A 523 -23.84 39.12 19.04
C LYS A 523 -24.56 40.42 19.40
N ASP A 524 -25.59 40.32 20.24
CA ASP A 524 -26.38 41.47 20.68
C ASP A 524 -25.60 42.45 21.56
N GLN A 525 -26.27 43.50 22.05
CA GLN A 525 -25.65 44.61 22.78
C GLN A 525 -25.07 44.24 24.16
N PHE A 526 -25.28 43.01 24.64
CA PHE A 526 -24.82 42.55 25.95
C PHE A 526 -23.73 41.47 25.83
N ASN A 527 -22.75 41.53 26.72
CA ASN A 527 -21.74 40.47 26.85
C ASN A 527 -22.36 39.20 27.47
N GLY A 528 -21.86 38.04 27.10
CA GLY A 528 -22.27 36.74 27.64
C GLY A 528 -22.16 35.65 26.59
N ASP A 529 -21.99 34.40 27.01
CA ASP A 529 -21.82 33.27 26.11
C ASP A 529 -23.06 33.06 25.22
N ALA A 530 -22.82 32.95 23.91
CA ALA A 530 -23.84 32.54 22.95
C ALA A 530 -23.24 31.54 21.98
N THR A 531 -23.94 30.43 21.72
CA THR A 531 -23.50 29.38 20.80
C THR A 531 -24.31 29.44 19.51
N VAL A 532 -23.63 29.17 18.38
CA VAL A 532 -24.27 28.88 17.10
C VAL A 532 -23.73 27.57 16.52
N ARG A 533 -24.59 26.78 15.88
CA ARG A 533 -24.20 25.62 15.07
C ARG A 533 -24.61 25.75 13.61
N GLY A 534 -23.77 25.18 12.75
CA GLY A 534 -24.07 25.01 11.33
C GLY A 534 -25.13 23.96 11.07
N ASN A 535 -25.76 24.00 9.90
CA ASN A 535 -26.70 22.98 9.43
C ASN A 535 -25.99 21.73 8.88
N GLY A 536 -24.68 21.85 8.59
CA GLY A 536 -23.88 20.77 8.03
C GLY A 536 -23.78 19.54 8.93
N GLU A 537 -23.81 18.36 8.31
CA GLU A 537 -23.64 17.07 8.98
C GLU A 537 -22.51 16.27 8.33
N TYR A 538 -21.35 16.30 8.98
CA TYR A 538 -20.12 15.77 8.40
C TYR A 538 -19.79 14.40 8.98
N VAL A 539 -19.85 13.36 8.14
CA VAL A 539 -19.61 11.94 8.52
C VAL A 539 -18.39 11.35 7.80
N SER A 540 -18.07 11.83 6.60
CA SER A 540 -16.95 11.37 5.78
C SER A 540 -16.46 12.48 4.85
N GLY A 541 -15.27 12.34 4.29
CA GLY A 541 -14.68 13.30 3.36
C GLY A 541 -14.04 14.52 4.01
N LYS A 542 -13.62 15.46 3.15
CA LYS A 542 -12.98 16.73 3.53
C LYS A 542 -13.89 17.90 3.18
N HIS A 543 -14.13 18.76 4.16
CA HIS A 543 -15.03 19.91 4.03
C HIS A 543 -14.31 21.19 4.45
N ARG A 544 -14.33 22.22 3.61
CA ARG A 544 -13.65 23.49 3.87
C ARG A 544 -14.67 24.61 3.97
N PHE A 545 -14.54 25.42 5.02
CA PHE A 545 -15.39 26.58 5.27
C PHE A 545 -14.52 27.79 5.53
N ARG A 546 -14.86 28.91 4.92
CA ARG A 546 -14.17 30.18 5.13
C ARG A 546 -15.10 31.11 5.92
N PHE A 547 -14.57 31.72 6.96
CA PHE A 547 -15.31 32.64 7.80
C PHE A 547 -14.56 33.96 7.88
N LYS A 548 -15.27 35.06 7.67
CA LYS A 548 -14.77 36.41 7.88
C LYS A 548 -15.14 36.86 9.29
N ILE A 549 -14.13 37.16 10.09
CA ILE A 549 -14.30 37.70 11.45
C ILE A 549 -14.43 39.22 11.33
N GLU A 550 -15.64 39.73 11.16
CA GLU A 550 -15.85 41.15 10.84
C GLU A 550 -15.77 42.08 12.03
N VAL A 551 -16.16 41.59 13.21
CA VAL A 551 -15.97 42.26 14.49
C VAL A 551 -15.61 41.20 15.51
N ASN A 552 -14.49 41.41 16.20
CA ASN A 552 -14.09 40.60 17.35
C ASN A 552 -13.73 41.58 18.48
N GLY A 553 -14.51 41.56 19.55
CA GLY A 553 -14.48 42.54 20.64
C GLY A 553 -13.13 42.63 21.37
N THR A 554 -13.06 43.51 22.36
CA THR A 554 -11.81 44.03 22.93
C THR A 554 -10.85 42.96 23.52
N ASN A 555 -11.35 41.80 23.95
CA ASN A 555 -10.52 40.67 24.43
C ASN A 555 -10.45 39.48 23.46
N LYS A 556 -10.91 39.66 22.21
CA LYS A 556 -10.78 38.71 21.10
C LYS A 556 -11.31 37.30 21.37
N TRP A 557 -12.30 37.16 22.25
CA TRP A 557 -12.83 35.84 22.60
C TRP A 557 -13.87 35.40 21.57
N LEU A 558 -13.53 34.34 20.85
CA LEU A 558 -14.33 33.63 19.86
C LEU A 558 -13.96 32.16 20.00
N PHE A 559 -14.91 31.23 19.94
CA PHE A 559 -14.63 29.81 19.73
C PHE A 559 -15.02 29.42 18.31
N ILE A 560 -14.15 28.68 17.62
CA ILE A 560 -14.40 28.05 16.33
C ILE A 560 -13.95 26.58 16.36
N GLY A 561 -14.79 25.67 15.90
CA GLY A 561 -14.46 24.26 15.83
C GLY A 561 -15.64 23.38 15.47
N VAL A 562 -15.64 22.16 15.98
CA VAL A 562 -16.70 21.18 15.75
C VAL A 562 -17.29 20.64 17.05
N ALA A 563 -18.54 20.19 16.96
CA ALA A 563 -19.20 19.40 17.99
C ALA A 563 -20.02 18.26 17.38
N CYS A 564 -20.28 17.23 18.18
CA CYS A 564 -21.19 16.15 17.78
C CYS A 564 -22.63 16.68 17.68
N LYS A 565 -23.30 16.43 16.54
CA LYS A 565 -24.71 16.79 16.32
C LYS A 565 -25.63 16.31 17.44
N ASN A 566 -25.42 15.06 17.88
CA ASN A 566 -26.31 14.37 18.83
C ASN A 566 -26.27 14.97 20.25
N VAL A 567 -25.37 15.91 20.51
CA VAL A 567 -25.26 16.60 21.79
C VAL A 567 -26.06 17.90 21.72
N PRO A 568 -26.98 18.16 22.68
CA PRO A 568 -27.79 19.37 22.68
C PRO A 568 -26.95 20.65 22.73
N ILE A 569 -27.40 21.68 21.99
CA ILE A 569 -26.83 23.02 22.06
C ILE A 569 -27.14 23.66 23.43
N ARG A 570 -26.15 24.36 24.00
CA ARG A 570 -26.23 25.12 25.27
C ARG A 570 -25.48 26.44 25.10
N GLU A 571 -25.72 27.44 25.93
CA GLU A 571 -25.01 28.75 25.83
C GLU A 571 -23.48 28.60 25.87
N VAL A 572 -22.98 27.64 26.65
CA VAL A 572 -21.56 27.33 26.83
C VAL A 572 -21.21 25.99 26.17
N SER A 573 -21.54 25.81 24.89
CA SER A 573 -21.36 24.51 24.21
C SER A 573 -19.89 24.10 24.05
N TYR A 574 -18.96 25.05 24.08
CA TYR A 574 -17.54 24.77 23.95
C TYR A 574 -16.99 23.92 25.12
N CYS A 575 -17.58 23.99 26.31
CA CYS A 575 -17.21 23.16 27.48
C CYS A 575 -17.70 21.71 27.41
N ASN A 576 -18.43 21.34 26.35
CA ASN A 576 -18.93 19.98 26.23
C ASN A 576 -17.80 19.00 25.85
N LYS A 577 -17.89 17.76 26.37
CA LYS A 577 -17.00 16.65 25.99
C LYS A 577 -16.95 16.39 24.49
N SER A 578 -18.01 16.72 23.77
CA SER A 578 -18.01 16.58 22.31
C SER A 578 -17.38 17.75 21.55
N SER A 579 -16.83 18.77 22.22
CA SER A 579 -16.38 20.01 21.56
C SER A 579 -14.86 20.05 21.40
N TYR A 580 -14.44 20.34 20.17
CA TYR A 580 -13.04 20.46 19.75
C TYR A 580 -12.86 21.73 18.94
N GLY A 581 -11.85 22.53 19.24
CA GLY A 581 -11.60 23.76 18.49
C GLY A 581 -10.65 24.72 19.18
N TRP A 582 -10.62 25.95 18.66
CA TRP A 582 -9.74 27.01 19.11
C TRP A 582 -10.55 28.17 19.66
N CYS A 583 -10.01 28.87 20.65
CA CYS A 583 -10.59 30.09 21.14
C CYS A 583 -9.56 31.17 21.51
N GLY A 584 -10.04 32.40 21.66
CA GLY A 584 -9.21 33.55 21.99
C GLY A 584 -8.30 33.34 23.23
N GLY A 585 -7.15 34.02 23.24
CA GLY A 585 -6.19 33.99 24.34
C GLY A 585 -5.30 32.74 24.36
N ASP A 586 -4.84 32.28 23.20
CA ASP A 586 -3.97 31.11 22.99
C ASP A 586 -4.57 29.78 23.48
N ARG A 587 -5.90 29.65 23.53
CA ARG A 587 -6.57 28.50 24.13
C ARG A 587 -7.14 27.56 23.09
N VAL A 588 -6.94 26.27 23.32
CA VAL A 588 -7.50 25.17 22.54
C VAL A 588 -8.43 24.38 23.43
N LEU A 589 -9.58 23.95 22.91
CA LEU A 589 -10.45 23.01 23.60
C LEU A 589 -10.38 21.64 22.96
N ILE A 590 -10.12 20.65 23.81
CA ILE A 590 -10.07 19.23 23.43
C ILE A 590 -11.00 18.52 24.38
N ASN A 591 -12.06 17.90 23.84
CA ASN A 591 -13.07 17.22 24.65
C ASN A 591 -13.65 18.15 25.75
N GLY A 592 -13.87 19.42 25.41
CA GLY A 592 -14.40 20.45 26.32
C GLY A 592 -13.44 20.94 27.41
N ILE A 593 -12.19 20.48 27.41
CA ILE A 593 -11.17 20.86 28.40
C ILE A 593 -10.22 21.88 27.78
N TYR A 594 -9.88 22.91 28.54
CA TYR A 594 -8.97 23.97 28.13
C TYR A 594 -7.51 23.52 28.15
N HIS A 595 -6.80 23.83 27.07
CA HIS A 595 -5.35 23.71 26.96
C HIS A 595 -4.75 25.02 26.44
N SER A 596 -3.76 25.55 27.14
CA SER A 596 -3.05 26.78 26.72
C SER A 596 -1.92 26.44 25.76
N ARG A 597 -1.80 27.17 24.65
CA ARG A 597 -0.74 27.05 23.62
C ARG A 597 -0.53 25.64 23.07
N PHE A 598 -1.59 24.84 23.07
CA PHE A 598 -1.53 23.46 22.57
C PHE A 598 -1.20 23.46 21.07
N ASN A 599 -0.28 22.59 20.65
CA ASN A 599 0.27 22.53 19.28
C ASN A 599 0.76 23.89 18.75
N GLY A 600 1.26 24.77 19.62
CA GLY A 600 1.79 26.09 19.21
C GLY A 600 0.73 27.10 18.80
N TYR A 601 -0.55 26.88 19.17
CA TYR A 601 -1.62 27.85 18.92
C TYR A 601 -1.38 29.17 19.67
N ASN A 602 -1.32 30.27 18.92
CA ASN A 602 -0.98 31.60 19.43
C ASN A 602 -2.14 32.61 19.34
N GLY A 603 -3.39 32.14 19.24
CA GLY A 603 -4.55 33.02 19.35
C GLY A 603 -4.56 34.18 18.35
N ASP A 604 -4.11 33.95 17.11
CA ASP A 604 -3.77 35.00 16.14
C ASP A 604 -4.95 35.51 15.30
N ILE A 605 -6.18 35.20 15.69
CA ILE A 605 -7.40 35.63 14.99
C ILE A 605 -7.74 37.09 15.37
N GLU A 606 -7.80 37.96 14.36
CA GLU A 606 -8.11 39.38 14.53
C GLU A 606 -9.37 39.83 13.78
N THR A 607 -9.82 41.04 14.07
CA THR A 607 -10.91 41.67 13.31
C THR A 607 -10.47 41.89 11.86
N ASN A 608 -11.36 41.59 10.92
CA ASN A 608 -11.17 41.51 9.47
C ASN A 608 -10.37 40.30 8.96
N ASP A 609 -9.97 39.35 9.81
CA ASP A 609 -9.33 38.12 9.34
C ASP A 609 -10.32 37.20 8.61
N ILE A 610 -9.79 36.48 7.63
CA ILE A 610 -10.45 35.32 7.04
C ILE A 610 -9.78 34.08 7.59
N VAL A 611 -10.58 33.22 8.23
CA VAL A 611 -10.13 31.94 8.75
C VAL A 611 -10.79 30.81 7.99
N GLU A 612 -10.00 29.82 7.60
CA GLU A 612 -10.48 28.58 6.99
C GLU A 612 -10.53 27.48 8.04
N LEU A 613 -11.70 26.87 8.22
CA LEU A 613 -11.87 25.62 8.96
C LEU A 613 -11.96 24.46 7.97
N LEU A 614 -10.99 23.58 8.00
CA LEU A 614 -11.01 22.29 7.33
C LEU A 614 -11.49 21.23 8.33
N ILE A 615 -12.55 20.51 7.97
CA ILE A 615 -13.03 19.33 8.66
C ILE A 615 -12.67 18.11 7.79
N ASP A 616 -11.79 17.25 8.28
CA ASP A 616 -11.40 16.01 7.59
C ASP A 616 -11.89 14.82 8.41
N CYS A 617 -13.10 14.35 8.06
CA CYS A 617 -13.75 13.23 8.74
C CYS A 617 -12.99 11.92 8.53
N ASP A 618 -12.32 11.76 7.38
CA ASP A 618 -11.58 10.53 7.04
C ASP A 618 -10.30 10.39 7.88
N GLN A 619 -9.63 11.52 8.13
CA GLN A 619 -8.44 11.58 9.00
C GLN A 619 -8.76 11.84 10.47
N GLN A 620 -10.03 12.15 10.80
CA GLN A 620 -10.49 12.52 12.13
C GLN A 620 -9.76 13.74 12.70
N ILE A 621 -9.50 14.73 11.83
CA ILE A 621 -8.84 15.98 12.22
C ILE A 621 -9.70 17.18 11.85
N ILE A 622 -9.50 18.26 12.59
CA ILE A 622 -9.89 19.61 12.18
C ILE A 622 -8.63 20.45 12.05
N GLN A 623 -8.62 21.36 11.08
CA GLN A 623 -7.51 22.29 10.87
C GLN A 623 -8.05 23.71 10.70
N LEU A 624 -7.44 24.65 11.41
CA LEU A 624 -7.71 26.07 11.31
C LEU A 624 -6.54 26.77 10.63
N THR A 625 -6.83 27.48 9.54
CA THR A 625 -5.85 28.29 8.82
C THR A 625 -6.24 29.76 8.92
N ASN A 626 -5.34 30.63 9.35
CA ASN A 626 -5.54 32.08 9.25
C ASN A 626 -4.88 32.59 7.96
N GLU A 627 -5.66 33.20 7.06
CA GLU A 627 -5.15 33.64 5.76
C GLU A 627 -4.17 34.83 5.86
N ARG A 628 -4.31 35.69 6.88
CA ARG A 628 -3.44 36.85 7.05
C ARG A 628 -2.05 36.45 7.55
N THR A 629 -1.98 35.55 8.51
CA THR A 629 -0.72 35.13 9.15
C THR A 629 -0.10 33.90 8.47
N HIS A 630 -0.88 33.19 7.64
CA HIS A 630 -0.57 31.87 7.10
C HIS A 630 -0.32 30.79 8.18
N SER A 631 -0.74 31.05 9.42
CA SER A 631 -0.65 30.07 10.51
C SER A 631 -1.65 28.94 10.28
N ILE A 632 -1.19 27.70 10.52
CA ILE A 632 -1.99 26.48 10.39
C ILE A 632 -1.95 25.73 11.72
N TYR A 633 -3.12 25.43 12.27
CA TYR A 633 -3.26 24.68 13.51
C TYR A 633 -4.12 23.45 13.27
N THR A 634 -3.67 22.29 13.75
CA THR A 634 -4.38 21.01 13.55
C THR A 634 -4.69 20.37 14.89
N LEU A 635 -5.91 19.86 15.02
CA LEU A 635 -6.37 19.07 16.16
C LEU A 635 -6.90 17.72 15.70
N GLU A 636 -6.48 16.68 16.40
CA GLU A 636 -7.08 15.36 16.31
C GLU A 636 -8.35 15.32 17.15
N VAL A 637 -9.42 14.75 16.59
CA VAL A 637 -10.72 14.63 17.25
C VAL A 637 -10.95 13.16 17.61
N ASP A 638 -11.03 12.86 18.91
CA ASP A 638 -11.36 11.52 19.38
C ASP A 638 -12.84 11.23 19.12
N THR A 639 -13.12 10.38 18.13
CA THR A 639 -14.49 10.01 17.75
C THR A 639 -15.24 9.21 18.82
N ASN A 640 -14.56 8.71 19.85
CA ASN A 640 -15.25 8.11 21.02
C ASN A 640 -15.87 9.20 21.92
N LYS A 641 -15.34 10.42 21.88
CA LYS A 641 -15.83 11.57 22.66
C LYS A 641 -16.69 12.52 21.82
N CYS A 642 -16.31 12.74 20.56
CA CYS A 642 -17.07 13.51 19.58
C CYS A 642 -17.44 12.62 18.39
N GLN A 643 -18.58 11.92 18.53
CA GLN A 643 -19.08 11.02 17.49
C GLN A 643 -19.60 11.77 16.27
N PHE A 644 -19.63 11.10 15.12
CA PHE A 644 -20.29 11.62 13.93
C PHE A 644 -21.83 11.65 14.09
N PRO A 645 -22.53 12.52 13.33
CA PRO A 645 -21.99 13.57 12.45
C PRO A 645 -21.44 14.75 13.26
N TRP A 646 -20.37 15.34 12.74
CA TRP A 646 -19.85 16.62 13.26
C TRP A 646 -20.61 17.78 12.64
N GLN A 647 -20.76 18.85 13.41
CA GLN A 647 -21.29 20.13 12.95
C GLN A 647 -20.30 21.24 13.30
N VAL A 648 -20.24 22.28 12.45
CA VAL A 648 -19.54 23.51 12.79
C VAL A 648 -20.16 24.12 14.04
N ASN A 649 -19.31 24.53 14.98
CA ASN A 649 -19.72 25.06 16.27
C ASN A 649 -18.96 26.37 16.58
N PHE A 650 -19.70 27.44 16.83
CA PHE A 650 -19.19 28.77 17.15
C PHE A 650 -19.68 29.21 18.53
N ASN A 651 -18.83 29.94 19.26
CA ASN A 651 -19.29 30.72 20.41
C ASN A 651 -18.77 32.15 20.36
N LEU A 652 -19.65 33.11 20.60
CA LEU A 652 -19.35 34.54 20.71
C LEU A 652 -19.63 35.01 22.14
N TYR A 653 -18.91 36.04 22.60
CA TYR A 653 -19.09 36.56 23.96
C TYR A 653 -19.29 38.07 24.00
N PHE A 654 -18.54 38.85 23.22
CA PHE A 654 -18.55 40.30 23.33
C PHE A 654 -19.65 40.92 22.48
N ALA A 655 -20.25 41.98 23.01
CA ALA A 655 -21.28 42.71 22.31
C ALA A 655 -20.80 43.16 20.93
N LYS A 656 -21.64 42.96 19.91
CA LYS A 656 -21.37 43.27 18.49
C LYS A 656 -20.35 42.38 17.79
N ASP A 657 -19.86 41.29 18.40
CA ASP A 657 -19.07 40.29 17.66
C ASP A 657 -19.85 39.83 16.42
N ARG A 658 -19.18 39.80 15.28
CA ARG A 658 -19.79 39.50 13.98
C ARG A 658 -18.91 38.56 13.17
N VAL A 659 -19.49 37.46 12.72
CA VAL A 659 -18.83 36.47 11.87
C VAL A 659 -19.72 36.15 10.68
N THR A 660 -19.12 36.12 9.50
CA THR A 660 -19.81 35.87 8.22
C THR A 660 -19.20 34.67 7.52
N ILE A 661 -20.03 33.72 7.08
CA ILE A 661 -19.61 32.62 6.20
C ILE A 661 -19.34 33.19 4.81
N LEU A 662 -18.17 32.88 4.25
CA LEU A 662 -17.84 33.17 2.87
C LEU A 662 -18.16 31.94 2.01
N GLN A 663 -19.07 32.09 1.03
CA GLN A 663 -19.37 31.00 0.09
C GLN A 663 -18.13 30.69 -0.76
N VAL A 664 -17.79 29.40 -0.88
CA VAL A 664 -16.78 28.86 -1.81
C VAL A 664 -17.45 28.39 -3.09
#